data_AF-A0AAE7E514-F1
#
_entry.id   AF-A0AAE7E514-F1
#
_cell.length_a   1.000
_cell.length_b   1.000
_cell.length_c   1.000
_cell.angle_alpha   90.00
_cell.angle_beta   90.00
_cell.angle_gamma   90.00
#
_symmetry.space_group_name_H-M   'P 1'
#
loop_
_entity.id
_entity.type
_entity.pdbx_description
1 polymer ?
#
loop_
_entity_poly.entity_id
_entity_poly.type
_entity_poly.pdbx_seq_one_letter_code
_entity_poly.pdbx_strand_id
1 'polypeptide(L)'
;MKKCNLKIVAIIQARCGSTRLEGKVMKKLYSLSLLEHIIERVQNVDLIDEIIVATTINEEDDKIEKLFRNSKVKVFRGSKDNVLERFYLSANKYEADVIVRITSDDPFKDPEVIKKALELLLDNNTLDYVSNTIEPTYPEGIDIEVFTMNALRKAYTQAQLLSEKEHVTPYIWKNTDKFNVLNFKYKTNISEMRWTIDYEEDFVFAKKVYEELYPLKKIFLMDDILSLIKNKNIKNTSMIERNEGYKKSLKEEGKMERIGELERKYVLEVLDTQFRTSKGADFMTRFESKFAEVFNSNFAISHVNGTATMHSALEAMNIGNGDEVIVPPLTMSSTSLAVLHANATPVFADVDLDTFLIDPDSIEKNITSKTKAIIVVSLYGNSPDMTKIVEIAKKYNLYVIEDNAQSFLSFHKNKLIGTFGDCSSFSFQSSKHLAAGEGGIITTDDEKLAIGIRKVSGLGYSTIGSKKAKITKEEIQHPSFLRHDFLGWNYRLSELNCAVALAQTERIVELVNIRKRNAKIYLEAINNCTWLRPQKVMEGDESSYWAFTMKLDIEKVSWEEFRKKYLDFGGSKYYGAWQLTYLEPLFQEKLFGRRKEFIQREYNKGICPNAEYLQPRLIQLKTNFIDEKDTINEAEILTKTIKYFEER
;
A
#
# COMPACT_ATOMS: atom_id res chain seq x y z
N MET A 1 -0.30 25.50 -33.59
CA MET A 1 0.69 24.61 -32.94
C MET A 1 0.28 23.17 -33.17
N LYS A 2 1.22 22.28 -33.48
CA LYS A 2 0.93 20.85 -33.75
C LYS A 2 0.44 20.21 -32.46
N LYS A 3 -0.79 19.67 -32.47
CA LYS A 3 -1.26 18.74 -31.44
C LYS A 3 -0.31 17.53 -31.51
N CYS A 4 0.72 17.51 -30.66
CA CYS A 4 1.43 16.25 -30.37
C CYS A 4 0.37 15.23 -29.94
N ASN A 5 0.61 13.96 -30.23
CA ASN A 5 -0.34 12.85 -30.09
C ASN A 5 -0.69 12.50 -28.62
N LEU A 6 -0.69 13.51 -27.73
CA LEU A 6 -0.96 13.41 -26.30
C LEU A 6 -2.46 13.48 -26.07
N LYS A 7 -2.96 12.56 -25.25
CA LYS A 7 -4.34 12.52 -24.80
C LYS A 7 -4.52 13.38 -23.54
N ILE A 8 -5.27 14.47 -23.68
CA ILE A 8 -5.57 15.42 -22.60
C ILE A 8 -6.92 15.06 -21.99
N VAL A 9 -6.93 14.76 -20.68
CA VAL A 9 -8.11 14.29 -19.98
C VAL A 9 -8.44 15.21 -18.81
N ALA A 10 -9.68 15.70 -18.77
CA ALA A 10 -10.19 16.40 -17.60
C ALA A 10 -10.82 15.42 -16.62
N ILE A 11 -10.35 15.43 -15.38
CA ILE A 11 -10.88 14.61 -14.31
C ILE A 11 -11.60 15.51 -13.31
N ILE A 12 -12.92 15.38 -13.26
CA ILE A 12 -13.81 16.10 -12.34
C ILE A 12 -14.04 15.23 -11.11
N GLN A 13 -13.51 15.63 -9.96
CA GLN A 13 -13.75 14.93 -8.69
C GLN A 13 -15.12 15.30 -8.14
N ALA A 14 -16.04 14.33 -8.03
CA ALA A 14 -17.40 14.58 -7.57
C ALA A 14 -17.89 13.52 -6.58
N ARG A 15 -18.49 13.96 -5.48
CA ARG A 15 -19.22 13.11 -4.54
C ARG A 15 -20.42 13.85 -3.97
N CYS A 16 -21.43 13.11 -3.59
CA CYS A 16 -22.67 13.63 -3.01
C CYS A 16 -22.55 13.83 -1.51
N GLY A 17 -21.69 13.04 -0.86
CA GLY A 17 -21.35 13.16 0.56
C GLY A 17 -20.66 14.49 0.85
N SER A 18 -21.38 15.38 1.52
CA SER A 18 -20.90 16.69 1.98
C SER A 18 -21.52 16.99 3.34
N THR A 19 -20.69 17.32 4.33
CA THR A 19 -21.12 17.59 5.71
C THR A 19 -21.71 18.98 5.90
N ARG A 20 -21.40 19.91 4.99
CA ARG A 20 -21.76 21.34 5.08
C ARG A 20 -22.96 21.69 4.22
N LEU A 21 -23.03 21.10 3.03
CA LEU A 21 -24.12 21.26 2.09
C LEU A 21 -24.38 19.94 1.35
N GLU A 22 -25.32 19.16 1.86
CA GLU A 22 -25.62 17.82 1.36
C GLU A 22 -26.05 17.83 -0.10
N GLY A 23 -25.50 16.90 -0.90
CA GLY A 23 -25.89 16.75 -2.31
C GLY A 23 -25.55 17.95 -3.19
N LYS A 24 -24.60 18.81 -2.79
CA LYS A 24 -24.26 20.06 -3.49
C LYS A 24 -24.03 19.90 -5.00
N VAL A 25 -23.33 18.84 -5.42
CA VAL A 25 -23.05 18.56 -6.84
C VAL A 25 -24.30 18.32 -7.68
N MET A 26 -25.42 17.92 -7.05
CA MET A 26 -26.71 17.68 -7.70
C MET A 26 -27.70 18.86 -7.56
N LYS A 27 -27.37 19.89 -6.77
CA LYS A 27 -28.23 21.08 -6.64
C LYS A 27 -28.28 21.83 -7.97
N LYS A 28 -29.48 22.32 -8.33
CA LYS A 28 -29.70 23.03 -9.60
C LYS A 28 -29.28 24.50 -9.51
N LEU A 29 -28.44 24.91 -10.45
CA LEU A 29 -28.17 26.32 -10.75
C LEU A 29 -28.91 26.61 -12.05
N TYR A 30 -29.92 27.48 -12.02
CA TYR A 30 -30.82 27.68 -13.16
C TYR A 30 -31.45 26.34 -13.63
N SER A 31 -31.15 25.86 -14.85
CA SER A 31 -31.76 24.68 -15.46
C SER A 31 -31.01 23.36 -15.24
N LEU A 32 -29.71 23.41 -14.92
CA LEU A 32 -28.82 22.24 -14.80
C LEU A 32 -28.32 22.08 -13.36
N SER A 33 -27.89 20.87 -12.99
CA SER A 33 -27.14 20.66 -11.75
C SER A 33 -25.77 21.37 -11.79
N LEU A 34 -25.20 21.63 -10.61
CA LEU A 34 -23.84 22.15 -10.47
C LEU A 34 -22.83 21.33 -11.30
N LEU A 35 -22.87 20.00 -11.19
CA LEU A 35 -21.96 19.11 -11.90
C LEU A 35 -22.14 19.18 -13.43
N GLU A 36 -23.38 19.29 -13.92
CA GLU A 36 -23.65 19.47 -15.35
C GLU A 36 -23.09 20.79 -15.90
N HIS A 37 -23.20 21.89 -15.15
CA HIS A 37 -22.62 23.18 -15.54
C HIS A 37 -21.09 23.12 -15.62
N ILE A 38 -20.44 22.47 -14.66
CA ILE A 38 -18.98 22.29 -14.67
C ILE A 38 -18.56 21.50 -15.91
N ILE A 39 -19.29 20.45 -16.26
CA ILE A 39 -19.05 19.68 -17.48
C ILE A 39 -19.26 20.55 -18.72
N GLU A 40 -20.34 21.32 -18.81
CA GLU A 40 -20.61 22.18 -19.97
C GLU A 40 -19.47 23.21 -20.17
N ARG A 41 -18.94 23.76 -19.07
CA ARG A 41 -17.77 24.64 -19.09
C ARG A 41 -16.50 23.94 -19.58
N VAL A 42 -16.18 22.77 -19.03
CA VAL A 42 -14.98 22.01 -19.42
C VAL A 42 -15.06 21.53 -20.88
N GLN A 43 -16.27 21.20 -21.38
CA GLN A 43 -16.50 20.85 -22.79
C GLN A 43 -16.17 21.98 -23.77
N ASN A 44 -16.11 23.23 -23.31
CA ASN A 44 -15.77 24.38 -24.14
C ASN A 44 -14.25 24.64 -24.22
N VAL A 45 -13.42 23.74 -23.71
CA VAL A 45 -11.96 23.79 -23.89
C VAL A 45 -11.58 22.86 -25.05
N ASP A 46 -11.19 23.44 -26.17
CA ASP A 46 -10.89 22.74 -27.44
C ASP A 46 -9.69 21.78 -27.37
N LEU A 47 -8.83 21.94 -26.36
CA LEU A 47 -7.68 21.07 -26.13
C LEU A 47 -8.00 19.77 -25.39
N ILE A 48 -9.17 19.64 -24.75
CA ILE A 48 -9.51 18.48 -23.92
C ILE A 48 -10.13 17.38 -24.79
N ASP A 49 -9.55 16.18 -24.77
CA ASP A 49 -10.01 15.05 -25.58
C ASP A 49 -11.13 14.26 -24.89
N GLU A 50 -11.04 14.12 -23.56
CA GLU A 50 -11.98 13.31 -22.78
C GLU A 50 -12.27 13.93 -21.42
N ILE A 51 -13.52 13.77 -20.94
CA ILE A 51 -13.96 14.22 -19.63
C ILE A 51 -14.40 13.02 -18.83
N ILE A 52 -13.87 12.88 -17.61
CA ILE A 52 -14.19 11.82 -16.68
C ILE A 52 -14.69 12.44 -15.38
N VAL A 53 -15.82 11.94 -14.88
CA VAL A 53 -16.28 12.20 -13.52
C VAL A 53 -15.77 11.07 -12.61
N ALA A 54 -14.85 11.41 -11.71
CA ALA A 54 -14.27 10.50 -10.74
C ALA A 54 -15.04 10.58 -9.41
N THR A 55 -15.87 9.57 -9.13
CA THR A 55 -16.78 9.50 -7.98
C THR A 55 -16.52 8.28 -7.08
N THR A 56 -17.20 8.16 -5.95
CA THR A 56 -16.93 7.06 -5.00
C THR A 56 -17.73 5.81 -5.33
N ILE A 57 -17.32 4.67 -4.78
CA ILE A 57 -18.08 3.41 -4.84
C ILE A 57 -19.32 3.39 -3.92
N ASN A 58 -19.57 4.45 -3.14
CA ASN A 58 -20.72 4.50 -2.22
C ASN A 58 -22.05 4.58 -2.98
N GLU A 59 -23.09 3.94 -2.45
CA GLU A 59 -24.44 3.93 -3.05
C GLU A 59 -25.03 5.35 -3.23
N GLU A 60 -24.70 6.30 -2.34
CA GLU A 60 -25.15 7.69 -2.44
C GLU A 60 -24.70 8.40 -3.73
N ASP A 61 -23.60 7.92 -4.33
CA ASP A 61 -23.00 8.45 -5.56
C ASP A 61 -23.53 7.77 -6.83
N ASP A 62 -24.39 6.76 -6.72
CA ASP A 62 -25.03 6.10 -7.87
C ASP A 62 -25.81 7.08 -8.74
N LYS A 63 -26.32 8.16 -8.15
CA LYS A 63 -27.01 9.22 -8.88
C LYS A 63 -26.09 9.98 -9.83
N ILE A 64 -24.79 10.10 -9.52
CA ILE A 64 -23.79 10.70 -10.43
C ILE A 64 -23.58 9.77 -11.63
N GLU A 65 -23.42 8.48 -11.41
CA GLU A 65 -23.28 7.51 -12.51
C GLU A 65 -24.52 7.45 -13.39
N LYS A 66 -25.71 7.45 -12.78
CA LYS A 66 -27.00 7.50 -13.49
C LYS A 66 -27.14 8.75 -14.34
N LEU A 67 -26.66 9.91 -13.86
CA LEU A 67 -26.73 11.19 -14.57
C LEU A 67 -25.98 11.14 -15.91
N PHE A 68 -24.85 10.43 -15.98
CA PHE A 68 -23.99 10.40 -17.18
C PHE A 68 -24.02 9.10 -17.97
N ARG A 69 -24.83 8.11 -17.56
CA ARG A 69 -24.91 6.78 -18.20
C ARG A 69 -25.11 6.81 -19.73
N ASN A 70 -25.87 7.78 -20.22
CA ASN A 70 -26.18 7.93 -21.65
C ASN A 70 -25.46 9.15 -22.29
N SER A 71 -24.39 9.63 -21.67
CA SER A 71 -23.63 10.79 -22.14
C SER A 71 -22.26 10.36 -22.69
N LYS A 72 -21.55 11.29 -23.35
CA LYS A 72 -20.14 11.08 -23.75
C LYS A 72 -19.17 11.18 -22.57
N VAL A 73 -19.62 11.70 -21.43
CA VAL A 73 -18.81 11.84 -20.21
C VAL A 73 -18.65 10.47 -19.57
N LYS A 74 -17.41 10.11 -19.28
CA LYS A 74 -17.11 8.84 -18.61
C LYS A 74 -17.27 8.98 -17.11
N VAL A 75 -17.58 7.88 -16.44
CA VAL A 75 -17.61 7.82 -14.98
C VAL A 75 -16.58 6.79 -14.51
N PHE A 76 -15.78 7.17 -13.53
CA PHE A 76 -14.86 6.28 -12.83
C PHE A 76 -15.23 6.24 -11.35
N ARG A 77 -15.30 5.05 -10.77
CA ARG A 77 -15.63 4.85 -9.36
C ARG A 77 -14.42 4.29 -8.61
N GLY A 78 -14.10 4.87 -7.46
CA GLY A 78 -12.95 4.45 -6.65
C GLY A 78 -13.11 4.77 -5.16
N SER A 79 -12.02 4.63 -4.42
CA SER A 79 -11.96 4.88 -2.98
C SER A 79 -12.52 6.25 -2.61
N LYS A 80 -13.30 6.34 -1.53
CA LYS A 80 -13.76 7.63 -0.98
C LYS A 80 -12.61 8.43 -0.38
N ASP A 81 -11.71 7.73 0.31
CA ASP A 81 -10.72 8.30 1.24
C ASP A 81 -9.32 8.43 0.61
N ASN A 82 -9.15 7.96 -0.63
CA ASN A 82 -7.92 8.12 -1.40
C ASN A 82 -8.23 8.72 -2.78
N VAL A 83 -8.36 10.04 -2.81
CA VAL A 83 -8.69 10.78 -4.04
C VAL A 83 -7.54 10.68 -5.05
N LEU A 84 -6.29 10.74 -4.62
CA LEU A 84 -5.09 10.59 -5.46
C LEU A 84 -5.08 9.25 -6.20
N GLU A 85 -5.36 8.15 -5.51
CA GLU A 85 -5.52 6.83 -6.15
C GLU A 85 -6.65 6.85 -7.17
N ARG A 86 -7.81 7.43 -6.81
CA ARG A 86 -8.94 7.52 -7.73
C ARG A 86 -8.59 8.33 -8.99
N PHE A 87 -7.80 9.39 -8.87
CA PHE A 87 -7.27 10.14 -10.01
C PHE A 87 -6.30 9.29 -10.83
N TYR A 88 -5.33 8.63 -10.19
CA TYR A 88 -4.34 7.80 -10.88
C TYR A 88 -4.98 6.64 -11.64
N LEU A 89 -5.83 5.86 -11.00
CA LEU A 89 -6.50 4.72 -11.62
C LEU A 89 -7.44 5.16 -12.74
N SER A 90 -8.13 6.30 -12.57
CA SER A 90 -8.95 6.91 -13.61
C SER A 90 -8.09 7.33 -14.81
N ALA A 91 -7.05 8.13 -14.58
CA ALA A 91 -6.14 8.59 -15.64
C ALA A 91 -5.50 7.42 -16.39
N ASN A 92 -5.06 6.38 -15.67
CA ASN A 92 -4.46 5.19 -16.25
C ASN A 92 -5.46 4.38 -17.08
N LYS A 93 -6.69 4.17 -16.58
CA LYS A 93 -7.74 3.41 -17.30
C LYS A 93 -8.09 4.04 -18.65
N TYR A 94 -8.06 5.37 -18.72
CA TYR A 94 -8.38 6.12 -19.93
C TYR A 94 -7.14 6.64 -20.64
N GLU A 95 -5.95 6.10 -20.35
CA GLU A 95 -4.71 6.37 -21.08
C GLU A 95 -4.38 7.87 -21.21
N ALA A 96 -4.58 8.64 -20.14
CA ALA A 96 -4.28 10.07 -20.13
C ALA A 96 -2.76 10.30 -20.17
N ASP A 97 -2.32 11.26 -20.99
CA ASP A 97 -0.95 11.78 -20.97
C ASP A 97 -0.84 13.04 -20.10
N VAL A 98 -1.88 13.88 -20.17
CA VAL A 98 -2.00 15.13 -19.42
C VAL A 98 -3.37 15.16 -18.73
N ILE A 99 -3.37 15.57 -17.47
CA ILE A 99 -4.56 15.61 -16.62
C ILE A 99 -4.88 17.05 -16.26
N VAL A 100 -6.13 17.47 -16.47
CA VAL A 100 -6.70 18.71 -15.89
C VAL A 100 -7.51 18.32 -14.66
N ARG A 101 -7.08 18.74 -13.47
CA ARG A 101 -7.82 18.50 -12.23
C ARG A 101 -8.92 19.53 -12.08
N ILE A 102 -10.16 19.07 -11.97
CA ILE A 102 -11.35 19.90 -11.76
C ILE A 102 -12.07 19.45 -10.49
N THR A 103 -12.35 20.41 -9.64
CA THR A 103 -13.13 20.31 -8.39
C THR A 103 -14.61 20.56 -8.68
N SER A 104 -15.49 19.67 -8.23
CA SER A 104 -16.95 19.74 -8.52
C SER A 104 -17.71 20.78 -7.71
N ASP A 105 -17.06 21.43 -6.76
CA ASP A 105 -17.59 22.50 -5.94
C ASP A 105 -17.26 23.89 -6.46
N ASP A 106 -16.65 23.97 -7.63
CA ASP A 106 -16.23 25.23 -8.26
C ASP A 106 -17.14 25.55 -9.45
N PRO A 107 -18.28 26.22 -9.22
CA PRO A 107 -19.31 26.45 -10.24
C PRO A 107 -18.86 27.24 -11.46
N PHE A 108 -17.76 27.97 -11.40
CA PHE A 108 -17.42 28.98 -12.41
C PHE A 108 -16.13 28.71 -13.17
N LYS A 109 -15.69 27.44 -13.28
CA LYS A 109 -14.51 27.10 -14.08
C LYS A 109 -14.50 27.84 -15.42
N ASP A 110 -13.43 28.59 -15.65
CA ASP A 110 -13.27 29.46 -16.81
C ASP A 110 -12.49 28.70 -17.90
N PRO A 111 -13.11 28.42 -19.07
CA PRO A 111 -12.46 27.69 -20.15
C PRO A 111 -11.16 28.33 -20.65
N GLU A 112 -11.07 29.66 -20.64
CA GLU A 112 -9.87 30.39 -21.09
C GLU A 112 -8.72 30.24 -20.10
N VAL A 113 -9.03 30.15 -18.80
CA VAL A 113 -8.02 29.91 -17.76
C VAL A 113 -7.51 28.47 -17.81
N ILE A 114 -8.40 27.50 -18.06
CA ILE A 114 -8.01 26.09 -18.28
C ILE A 114 -7.12 25.98 -19.51
N LYS A 115 -7.53 26.59 -20.62
CA LYS A 115 -6.78 26.59 -21.89
C LYS A 115 -5.39 27.19 -21.70
N LYS A 116 -5.29 28.33 -21.04
CA LYS A 116 -4.00 28.96 -20.71
C LYS A 116 -3.07 28.04 -19.91
N ALA A 117 -3.59 27.33 -18.91
CA ALA A 117 -2.78 26.39 -18.11
C ALA A 117 -2.27 25.22 -18.96
N LEU A 118 -3.11 24.68 -19.85
CA LEU A 118 -2.72 23.65 -20.81
C LEU A 118 -1.67 24.14 -21.79
N GLU A 119 -1.85 25.31 -22.39
CA GLU A 119 -0.88 25.89 -23.33
C GLU A 119 0.49 26.09 -22.66
N LEU A 120 0.53 26.62 -21.43
CA LEU A 120 1.77 26.77 -20.67
C LEU A 120 2.50 25.44 -20.42
N LEU A 121 1.76 24.36 -20.13
CA LEU A 121 2.35 23.02 -19.94
C LEU A 121 2.83 22.44 -21.28
N LEU A 122 2.02 22.55 -22.34
CA LEU A 122 2.29 21.94 -23.64
C LEU A 122 3.41 22.65 -24.42
N ASP A 123 3.54 23.96 -24.25
CA ASP A 123 4.60 24.76 -24.88
C ASP A 123 5.97 24.53 -24.22
N ASN A 124 6.01 23.89 -23.04
CA ASN A 124 7.24 23.57 -22.32
C ASN A 124 7.27 22.10 -21.87
N ASN A 125 7.92 21.26 -22.68
CA ASN A 125 8.06 19.82 -22.45
C ASN A 125 8.86 19.42 -21.19
N THR A 126 9.46 20.37 -20.48
CA THR A 126 10.15 20.10 -19.21
C THR A 126 9.24 20.23 -17.99
N LEU A 127 8.10 20.91 -18.12
CA LEU A 127 7.17 21.11 -17.00
C LEU A 127 6.40 19.84 -16.68
N ASP A 128 6.30 19.54 -15.39
CA ASP A 128 5.50 18.43 -14.86
C ASP A 128 4.12 18.90 -14.42
N TYR A 129 4.02 20.17 -13.98
CA TYR A 129 2.85 20.72 -13.31
C TYR A 129 2.73 22.23 -13.52
N VAL A 130 1.54 22.69 -13.90
CA VAL A 130 1.16 24.10 -14.05
C VAL A 130 -0.08 24.40 -13.22
N SER A 131 -0.06 25.51 -12.48
CA SER A 131 -1.17 25.87 -11.59
C SER A 131 -1.29 27.38 -11.36
N ASN A 132 -2.43 27.83 -10.87
CA ASN A 132 -2.61 29.17 -10.30
C ASN A 132 -2.92 29.14 -8.78
N THR A 133 -2.74 27.99 -8.11
CA THR A 133 -3.19 27.77 -6.72
C THR A 133 -2.08 27.90 -5.69
N ILE A 134 -0.80 27.79 -6.09
CA ILE A 134 0.36 27.85 -5.19
C ILE A 134 0.53 29.27 -4.66
N GLU A 135 0.57 30.25 -5.57
CA GLU A 135 0.57 31.68 -5.25
C GLU A 135 -0.69 32.33 -5.86
N PRO A 136 -1.84 32.25 -5.15
CA PRO A 136 -3.13 32.57 -5.71
C PRO A 136 -3.30 34.07 -5.97
N THR A 137 -3.72 34.39 -7.19
CA THR A 137 -4.09 35.75 -7.62
C THR A 137 -5.46 35.79 -8.31
N TYR A 138 -5.99 34.63 -8.72
CA TYR A 138 -7.36 34.45 -9.19
C TYR A 138 -8.30 34.20 -8.00
N PRO A 139 -9.62 34.43 -8.17
CA PRO A 139 -10.62 34.02 -7.18
C PRO A 139 -10.54 32.51 -6.88
N GLU A 140 -10.76 32.14 -5.62
CA GLU A 140 -10.98 30.73 -5.26
C GLU A 140 -12.19 30.19 -6.01
N GLY A 141 -12.06 29.02 -6.63
CA GLY A 141 -13.05 28.48 -7.56
C GLY A 141 -12.66 28.59 -9.04
N ILE A 142 -11.76 29.53 -9.40
CA ILE A 142 -11.09 29.58 -10.72
C ILE A 142 -9.74 28.84 -10.69
N ASP A 143 -9.55 28.04 -9.64
CA ASP A 143 -8.34 27.28 -9.38
C ASP A 143 -8.14 26.16 -10.39
N ILE A 144 -7.03 26.19 -11.13
CA ILE A 144 -6.68 25.22 -12.15
C ILE A 144 -5.34 24.59 -11.82
N GLU A 145 -5.28 23.28 -11.98
CA GLU A 145 -4.06 22.47 -11.85
C GLU A 145 -4.02 21.50 -13.03
N VAL A 146 -2.93 21.55 -13.80
CA VAL A 146 -2.69 20.67 -14.95
C VAL A 146 -1.35 19.99 -14.75
N PHE A 147 -1.27 18.68 -14.97
CA PHE A 147 -0.04 17.93 -14.76
C PHE A 147 0.07 16.69 -15.65
N THR A 148 1.30 16.22 -15.83
CA THR A 148 1.58 15.04 -16.65
C THR A 148 1.18 13.75 -15.92
N MET A 149 0.89 12.69 -16.69
CA MET A 149 0.64 11.36 -16.14
C MET A 149 1.86 10.83 -15.36
N ASN A 150 3.07 11.18 -15.78
CA ASN A 150 4.28 10.83 -15.04
C ASN A 150 4.33 11.50 -13.66
N ALA A 151 3.96 12.78 -13.57
CA ALA A 151 3.87 13.50 -12.31
C ALA A 151 2.83 12.87 -11.38
N LEU A 152 1.64 12.55 -11.92
CA LEU A 152 0.58 11.86 -11.18
C LEU A 152 1.02 10.48 -10.69
N ARG A 153 1.72 9.69 -11.52
CA ARG A 153 2.24 8.37 -11.15
C ARG A 153 3.28 8.47 -10.02
N LYS A 154 4.22 9.42 -10.12
CA LYS A 154 5.20 9.68 -9.05
C LYS A 154 4.50 10.12 -7.77
N ALA A 155 3.53 11.02 -7.85
CA ALA A 155 2.74 11.43 -6.69
C ALA A 155 1.98 10.23 -6.09
N TYR A 156 1.28 9.43 -6.88
CA TYR A 156 0.56 8.24 -6.41
C TYR A 156 1.47 7.24 -5.71
N THR A 157 2.66 6.98 -6.27
CA THR A 157 3.61 6.01 -5.71
C THR A 157 4.39 6.53 -4.51
N GLN A 158 4.59 7.84 -4.40
CA GLN A 158 5.48 8.44 -3.40
C GLN A 158 4.78 9.30 -2.34
N ALA A 159 3.51 9.69 -2.55
CA ALA A 159 2.72 10.43 -1.57
C ALA A 159 2.39 9.56 -0.37
N GLN A 160 2.64 10.11 0.81
CA GLN A 160 2.57 9.37 2.07
C GLN A 160 1.61 10.01 3.05
N LEU A 161 1.45 11.34 2.99
CA LEU A 161 0.59 12.09 3.88
C LEU A 161 -0.88 11.95 3.49
N LEU A 162 -1.78 11.93 4.48
CA LEU A 162 -3.23 11.84 4.23
C LEU A 162 -3.73 13.01 3.37
N SER A 163 -3.20 14.21 3.62
CA SER A 163 -3.46 15.42 2.86
C SER A 163 -2.95 15.32 1.41
N GLU A 164 -1.84 14.63 1.16
CA GLU A 164 -1.37 14.39 -0.21
C GLU A 164 -2.30 13.44 -0.96
N LYS A 165 -2.82 12.43 -0.27
CA LYS A 165 -3.76 11.46 -0.84
C LYS A 165 -5.17 12.04 -1.04
N GLU A 166 -5.65 12.88 -0.14
CA GLU A 166 -7.00 13.49 -0.23
C GLU A 166 -7.03 14.64 -1.26
N HIS A 167 -5.94 15.39 -1.41
CA HIS A 167 -5.93 16.62 -2.24
C HIS A 167 -5.16 16.49 -3.56
N VAL A 168 -4.67 15.29 -3.90
CA VAL A 168 -4.08 14.88 -5.20
C VAL A 168 -2.71 15.50 -5.52
N THR A 169 -2.62 16.83 -5.54
CA THR A 169 -1.46 17.57 -6.01
C THR A 169 -0.45 18.01 -4.93
N PRO A 170 -0.72 17.99 -3.59
CA PRO A 170 0.25 18.48 -2.61
C PRO A 170 1.64 17.85 -2.69
N TYR A 171 1.74 16.56 -3.00
CA TYR A 171 3.04 15.92 -3.15
C TYR A 171 3.87 16.58 -4.26
N ILE A 172 3.23 16.95 -5.38
CA ILE A 172 3.91 17.49 -6.54
C ILE A 172 4.52 18.86 -6.22
N TRP A 173 3.71 19.82 -5.77
CA TRP A 173 4.18 21.18 -5.55
C TRP A 173 4.97 21.39 -4.25
N LYS A 174 4.95 20.43 -3.31
CA LYS A 174 5.87 20.44 -2.15
C LYS A 174 7.27 19.93 -2.47
N ASN A 175 7.44 19.16 -3.55
CA ASN A 175 8.71 18.51 -3.90
C ASN A 175 9.26 19.12 -5.20
N THR A 176 9.49 20.44 -5.22
CA THR A 176 10.01 21.15 -6.40
C THR A 176 11.43 20.76 -6.80
N ASP A 177 12.13 19.99 -5.96
CA ASP A 177 13.38 19.30 -6.27
C ASP A 177 13.18 18.09 -7.20
N LYS A 178 11.96 17.52 -7.25
CA LYS A 178 11.60 16.34 -8.04
C LYS A 178 10.69 16.64 -9.23
N PHE A 179 10.04 17.81 -9.23
CA PHE A 179 9.04 18.21 -10.21
C PHE A 179 9.30 19.63 -10.70
N ASN A 180 9.20 19.81 -12.02
CA ASN A 180 9.24 21.14 -12.62
C ASN A 180 7.86 21.79 -12.55
N VAL A 181 7.72 22.75 -11.64
CA VAL A 181 6.46 23.38 -11.26
C VAL A 181 6.41 24.83 -11.74
N LEU A 182 5.31 25.23 -12.38
CA LEU A 182 5.05 26.61 -12.77
C LEU A 182 3.76 27.13 -12.15
N ASN A 183 3.82 28.27 -11.46
CA ASN A 183 2.63 29.00 -11.02
C ASN A 183 2.38 30.23 -11.91
N PHE A 184 1.20 30.34 -12.53
CA PHE A 184 0.82 31.51 -13.33
C PHE A 184 -0.16 32.43 -12.58
N LYS A 185 -0.05 33.74 -12.84
CA LYS A 185 -0.78 34.77 -12.09
C LYS A 185 -1.82 35.51 -12.95
N TYR A 186 -2.81 36.10 -12.28
CA TYR A 186 -3.69 37.11 -12.86
C TYR A 186 -3.05 38.49 -12.72
N LYS A 187 -3.44 39.44 -13.59
CA LYS A 187 -2.88 40.80 -13.65
C LYS A 187 -3.06 41.60 -12.36
N THR A 188 -4.10 41.30 -11.59
CA THR A 188 -4.42 41.94 -10.31
C THR A 188 -4.68 40.85 -9.29
N ASN A 189 -4.23 41.02 -8.05
CA ASN A 189 -4.52 40.04 -7.02
C ASN A 189 -5.96 40.23 -6.53
N ILE A 190 -6.83 39.28 -6.87
CA ILE A 190 -8.24 39.23 -6.45
C ILE A 190 -8.57 37.89 -5.77
N SER A 191 -7.57 37.23 -5.20
CA SER A 191 -7.73 35.90 -4.57
C SER A 191 -8.51 35.89 -3.27
N GLU A 192 -8.84 37.06 -2.73
CA GLU A 192 -9.79 37.25 -1.62
C GLU A 192 -11.24 36.92 -2.02
N MET A 193 -11.55 36.91 -3.32
CA MET A 193 -12.87 36.49 -3.81
C MET A 193 -12.99 34.97 -3.76
N ARG A 194 -14.06 34.47 -3.13
CA ARG A 194 -14.34 33.03 -3.00
C ARG A 194 -15.60 32.66 -3.76
N TRP A 195 -15.45 31.86 -4.81
CA TRP A 195 -16.52 31.46 -5.73
C TRP A 195 -16.70 29.93 -5.81
N THR A 196 -16.45 29.25 -4.71
CA THR A 196 -16.74 27.82 -4.49
C THR A 196 -18.13 27.65 -3.89
N ILE A 197 -18.70 26.44 -3.88
CA ILE A 197 -19.95 26.10 -3.18
C ILE A 197 -19.65 25.10 -2.06
N ASP A 198 -19.61 25.57 -0.82
CA ASP A 198 -19.53 24.72 0.37
C ASP A 198 -20.70 24.90 1.33
N TYR A 199 -21.28 26.10 1.37
CA TYR A 199 -22.39 26.49 2.24
C TYR A 199 -23.58 27.02 1.44
N GLU A 200 -24.73 27.20 2.10
CA GLU A 200 -25.94 27.67 1.44
C GLU A 200 -25.78 29.11 0.91
N GLU A 201 -25.03 29.96 1.59
CA GLU A 201 -24.72 31.33 1.16
C GLU A 201 -23.94 31.34 -0.17
N ASP A 202 -22.97 30.44 -0.30
CA ASP A 202 -22.21 30.26 -1.53
C ASP A 202 -23.13 29.81 -2.68
N PHE A 203 -24.04 28.89 -2.39
CA PHE A 203 -25.03 28.42 -3.37
C PHE A 203 -25.98 29.53 -3.80
N VAL A 204 -26.42 30.40 -2.88
CA VAL A 204 -27.25 31.57 -3.20
C VAL A 204 -26.51 32.56 -4.09
N PHE A 205 -25.23 32.83 -3.82
CA PHE A 205 -24.39 33.65 -4.70
C PHE A 205 -24.29 33.02 -6.09
N ALA A 206 -23.93 31.73 -6.16
CA ALA A 206 -23.78 31.04 -7.42
C ALA A 206 -25.07 31.04 -8.24
N LYS A 207 -26.20 30.78 -7.59
CA LYS A 207 -27.52 30.78 -8.22
C LYS A 207 -27.84 32.13 -8.85
N LYS A 208 -27.59 33.24 -8.15
CA LYS A 208 -27.82 34.59 -8.69
C LYS A 208 -26.95 34.88 -9.91
N VAL A 209 -25.67 34.50 -9.87
CA VAL A 209 -24.77 34.68 -11.03
C VAL A 209 -25.27 33.90 -12.24
N TYR A 210 -25.68 32.64 -12.04
CA TYR A 210 -26.22 31.81 -13.12
C TYR A 210 -27.55 32.34 -13.67
N GLU A 211 -28.47 32.80 -12.81
CA GLU A 211 -29.75 33.37 -13.24
C GLU A 211 -29.58 34.62 -14.12
N GLU A 212 -28.52 35.40 -13.87
CA GLU A 212 -28.24 36.65 -14.58
C GLU A 212 -27.45 36.45 -15.87
N LEU A 213 -26.43 35.58 -15.85
CA LEU A 213 -25.48 35.45 -16.97
C LEU A 213 -25.82 34.29 -17.91
N TYR A 214 -26.28 33.16 -17.40
CA TYR A 214 -26.47 31.94 -18.20
C TYR A 214 -27.51 32.09 -19.33
N PRO A 215 -28.65 32.80 -19.15
CA PRO A 215 -29.59 33.05 -20.24
C PRO A 215 -29.04 33.93 -21.36
N LEU A 216 -28.07 34.79 -21.05
CA LEU A 216 -27.46 35.73 -22.00
C LEU A 216 -26.28 35.09 -22.73
N LYS A 217 -25.45 34.34 -21.99
CA LYS A 217 -24.23 33.70 -22.46
C LYS A 217 -24.03 32.42 -21.65
N LYS A 218 -24.36 31.27 -22.23
CA LYS A 218 -24.25 29.95 -21.56
C LYS A 218 -22.88 29.74 -20.91
N ILE A 219 -21.82 30.06 -21.66
CA ILE A 219 -20.43 29.99 -21.19
C ILE A 219 -19.91 31.39 -20.94
N PHE A 220 -20.26 31.95 -19.78
CA PHE A 220 -19.71 33.21 -19.31
C PHE A 220 -18.37 33.02 -18.59
N LEU A 221 -17.49 34.01 -18.70
CA LEU A 221 -16.11 34.01 -18.22
C LEU A 221 -15.99 34.76 -16.88
N MET A 222 -14.81 34.66 -16.24
CA MET A 222 -14.49 35.38 -15.00
C MET A 222 -14.75 36.89 -15.13
N ASP A 223 -14.38 37.51 -16.25
CA ASP A 223 -14.57 38.96 -16.47
C ASP A 223 -16.06 39.35 -16.56
N ASP A 224 -16.94 38.44 -17.03
CA ASP A 224 -18.39 38.64 -17.03
C ASP A 224 -18.94 38.67 -15.58
N ILE A 225 -18.42 37.79 -14.72
CA ILE A 225 -18.79 37.72 -13.29
C ILE A 225 -18.30 38.96 -12.55
N LEU A 226 -17.05 39.38 -12.77
CA LEU A 226 -16.50 40.60 -12.16
C LEU A 226 -17.31 41.84 -12.56
N SER A 227 -17.73 41.91 -13.83
CA SER A 227 -18.59 42.98 -14.33
C SER A 227 -19.97 42.97 -13.65
N LEU A 228 -20.57 41.78 -13.47
CA LEU A 228 -21.84 41.63 -12.76
C LEU A 228 -21.74 42.08 -11.30
N ILE A 229 -20.70 41.63 -10.57
CA ILE A 229 -20.46 41.99 -9.16
C ILE A 229 -20.34 43.51 -9.03
N LYS A 230 -19.55 44.14 -9.91
CA LYS A 230 -19.36 45.59 -9.91
C LYS A 230 -20.64 46.37 -10.20
N ASN A 231 -21.43 45.92 -11.18
CA ASN A 231 -22.63 46.64 -11.64
C ASN A 231 -23.84 46.46 -10.71
N LYS A 232 -24.01 45.27 -10.12
CA LYS A 232 -25.17 44.93 -9.27
C LYS A 232 -24.86 44.92 -7.77
N ASN A 233 -23.63 45.25 -7.38
CA ASN A 233 -23.16 45.27 -5.99
C ASN A 233 -23.49 43.98 -5.23
N ILE A 234 -23.32 42.84 -5.89
CA ILE A 234 -23.57 41.52 -5.31
C ILE A 234 -22.47 41.25 -4.29
N LYS A 235 -22.83 41.18 -2.99
CA LYS A 235 -21.87 40.86 -1.94
C LYS A 235 -21.29 39.47 -2.17
N ASN A 236 -19.97 39.42 -2.26
CA ASN A 236 -19.18 38.21 -2.37
C ASN A 236 -18.30 38.10 -1.13
N THR A 237 -18.79 37.48 -0.04
CA THR A 237 -17.94 37.19 1.11
C THR A 237 -18.56 36.10 1.99
N SER A 238 -18.00 34.89 1.95
CA SER A 238 -17.97 34.04 3.14
C SER A 238 -16.63 34.28 3.87
N MET A 239 -16.65 34.37 5.20
CA MET A 239 -15.43 34.60 6.02
C MET A 239 -14.57 33.33 6.18
N ILE A 240 -14.66 32.41 5.22
CA ILE A 240 -14.04 31.08 5.33
C ILE A 240 -12.62 31.15 4.80
N GLU A 241 -11.72 30.51 5.53
CA GLU A 241 -10.32 30.45 5.17
C GLU A 241 -10.11 29.58 3.92
N ARG A 242 -9.43 30.12 2.91
CA ARG A 242 -9.03 29.39 1.70
C ARG A 242 -8.31 28.08 2.04
N ASN A 243 -8.66 27.02 1.32
CA ASN A 243 -8.12 25.66 1.51
C ASN A 243 -8.36 25.04 2.91
N GLU A 244 -9.47 25.37 3.58
CA GLU A 244 -9.84 24.81 4.90
C GLU A 244 -9.74 23.27 4.95
N GLY A 245 -10.25 22.58 3.92
CA GLY A 245 -10.22 21.11 3.86
C GLY A 245 -8.81 20.53 3.89
N TYR A 246 -7.87 21.16 3.18
CA TYR A 246 -6.47 20.76 3.17
C TYR A 246 -5.80 21.03 4.54
N LYS A 247 -6.06 22.20 5.14
CA LYS A 247 -5.57 22.54 6.49
C LYS A 247 -6.09 21.59 7.57
N LYS A 248 -7.33 21.10 7.43
CA LYS A 248 -7.90 20.09 8.32
C LYS A 248 -7.14 18.76 8.20
N SER A 249 -6.90 18.27 6.97
CA SER A 249 -6.13 17.04 6.74
C SER A 249 -4.73 17.12 7.37
N LEU A 250 -4.04 18.27 7.27
CA LEU A 250 -2.74 18.48 7.92
C LEU A 250 -2.79 18.37 9.45
N LYS A 251 -3.89 18.78 10.09
CA LYS A 251 -4.07 18.66 11.55
C LYS A 251 -4.37 17.22 11.98
N GLU A 252 -5.00 16.43 11.11
CA GLU A 252 -5.34 15.02 11.38
C GLU A 252 -4.13 14.09 11.21
N GLU A 253 -3.17 14.43 10.35
CA GLU A 253 -1.91 13.69 10.16
C GLU A 253 -1.08 13.53 11.44
N GLY A 254 -1.16 14.48 12.37
CA GLY A 254 -0.45 14.41 13.65
C GLY A 254 -1.02 13.42 14.67
N LYS A 255 -2.02 12.59 14.30
CA LYS A 255 -2.75 11.68 15.20
C LYS A 255 -2.73 10.22 14.75
N MET A 256 -1.77 9.82 13.93
CA MET A 256 -1.70 8.43 13.48
C MET A 256 -1.48 7.49 14.67
N GLU A 257 -2.25 6.40 14.73
CA GLU A 257 -2.12 5.34 15.73
C GLU A 257 -1.93 3.99 15.06
N ARG A 258 -1.14 3.12 15.68
CA ARG A 258 -0.95 1.74 15.20
C ARG A 258 -2.26 0.95 15.20
N ILE A 259 -3.08 1.12 16.23
CA ILE A 259 -4.44 0.58 16.36
C ILE A 259 -5.36 1.77 16.54
N GLY A 260 -6.17 2.08 15.52
CA GLY A 260 -7.06 3.24 15.51
C GLY A 260 -8.52 2.86 15.70
N GLU A 261 -9.41 3.79 15.35
CA GLU A 261 -10.86 3.63 15.51
C GLU A 261 -11.45 2.51 14.63
N LEU A 262 -10.83 2.21 13.48
CA LEU A 262 -11.32 1.19 12.56
C LEU A 262 -11.20 -0.22 13.16
N GLU A 263 -10.03 -0.54 13.74
CA GLU A 263 -9.80 -1.80 14.45
C GLU A 263 -10.79 -1.96 15.62
N ARG A 264 -11.00 -0.88 16.40
CA ARG A 264 -11.93 -0.87 17.53
C ARG A 264 -13.36 -1.12 17.08
N LYS A 265 -13.80 -0.41 16.04
CA LYS A 265 -15.13 -0.56 15.45
C LYS A 265 -15.40 -2.00 15.02
N TYR A 266 -14.47 -2.59 14.25
CA TYR A 266 -14.64 -3.96 13.75
C TYR A 266 -14.63 -5.01 14.86
N VAL A 267 -13.80 -4.84 15.90
CA VAL A 267 -13.83 -5.72 17.07
C VAL A 267 -15.16 -5.64 17.81
N LEU A 268 -15.68 -4.43 18.03
CA LEU A 268 -16.98 -4.24 18.68
C LEU A 268 -18.12 -4.86 17.86
N GLU A 269 -18.08 -4.73 16.53
CA GLU A 269 -19.04 -5.39 15.63
C GLU A 269 -19.02 -6.93 15.80
N VAL A 270 -17.84 -7.55 15.89
CA VAL A 270 -17.74 -9.00 16.20
C VAL A 270 -18.41 -9.34 17.54
N LEU A 271 -18.18 -8.53 18.58
CA LEU A 271 -18.76 -8.78 19.91
C LEU A 271 -20.28 -8.60 19.92
N ASP A 272 -20.79 -7.57 19.24
CA ASP A 272 -22.22 -7.27 19.16
C ASP A 272 -23.00 -8.38 18.42
N THR A 273 -22.37 -9.03 17.45
CA THR A 273 -22.96 -10.19 16.76
C THR A 273 -22.92 -11.48 17.60
N GLN A 274 -22.21 -11.49 18.72
CA GLN A 274 -21.96 -12.68 19.56
C GLN A 274 -21.41 -13.85 18.73
N PHE A 275 -20.52 -13.56 17.78
CA PHE A 275 -19.92 -14.55 16.87
C PHE A 275 -20.92 -15.29 15.96
N ARG A 276 -22.16 -14.80 15.82
CA ARG A 276 -23.18 -15.45 14.99
C ARG A 276 -23.09 -14.94 13.56
N THR A 277 -22.76 -15.82 12.61
CA THR A 277 -22.73 -15.47 11.18
C THR A 277 -24.09 -14.96 10.67
N SER A 278 -25.21 -15.46 11.19
CA SER A 278 -26.55 -14.95 10.86
C SER A 278 -26.81 -13.51 11.30
N LYS A 279 -25.89 -12.91 12.06
CA LYS A 279 -25.93 -11.52 12.53
C LYS A 279 -24.82 -10.66 11.90
N GLY A 280 -24.00 -11.19 10.98
CA GLY A 280 -22.92 -10.44 10.31
C GLY A 280 -21.51 -10.74 10.81
N ALA A 281 -21.28 -11.80 11.61
CA ALA A 281 -19.91 -12.27 11.94
C ALA A 281 -19.28 -13.00 10.74
N ASP A 282 -18.82 -12.23 9.76
CA ASP A 282 -18.20 -12.67 8.50
C ASP A 282 -16.84 -11.99 8.23
N PHE A 283 -16.14 -11.58 9.30
CA PHE A 283 -14.87 -10.86 9.20
C PHE A 283 -13.77 -11.68 8.55
N MET A 284 -13.77 -13.01 8.73
CA MET A 284 -12.85 -13.89 8.00
C MET A 284 -13.01 -13.74 6.48
N THR A 285 -14.26 -13.76 5.97
CA THR A 285 -14.53 -13.65 4.54
C THR A 285 -14.17 -12.27 4.00
N ARG A 286 -14.50 -11.21 4.75
CA ARG A 286 -14.14 -9.83 4.41
C ARG A 286 -12.62 -9.65 4.38
N PHE A 287 -11.92 -10.15 5.39
CA PHE A 287 -10.47 -10.10 5.49
C PHE A 287 -9.80 -10.83 4.32
N GLU A 288 -10.17 -12.09 4.07
CA GLU A 288 -9.62 -12.88 2.97
C GLU A 288 -9.86 -12.20 1.62
N SER A 289 -11.07 -11.69 1.39
CA SER A 289 -11.41 -10.98 0.14
C SER A 289 -10.59 -9.70 -0.03
N LYS A 290 -10.47 -8.89 1.02
CA LYS A 290 -9.71 -7.64 0.96
C LYS A 290 -8.21 -7.88 0.78
N PHE A 291 -7.68 -8.92 1.42
CA PHE A 291 -6.27 -9.26 1.28
C PHE A 291 -5.95 -9.80 -0.12
N ALA A 292 -6.82 -10.64 -0.68
CA ALA A 292 -6.72 -11.13 -2.06
C ALA A 292 -6.72 -9.96 -3.07
N GLU A 293 -7.58 -8.96 -2.88
CA GLU A 293 -7.62 -7.73 -3.67
C GLU A 293 -6.29 -6.96 -3.61
N VAL A 294 -5.76 -6.71 -2.40
CA VAL A 294 -4.52 -5.95 -2.20
C VAL A 294 -3.31 -6.62 -2.87
N PHE A 295 -3.25 -7.95 -2.83
CA PHE A 295 -2.13 -8.71 -3.40
C PHE A 295 -2.41 -9.27 -4.80
N ASN A 296 -3.49 -8.82 -5.46
CA ASN A 296 -3.88 -9.25 -6.80
C ASN A 296 -3.92 -10.79 -6.96
N SER A 297 -4.43 -11.50 -5.97
CA SER A 297 -4.52 -12.96 -5.98
C SER A 297 -5.97 -13.45 -6.03
N ASN A 298 -6.21 -14.62 -6.62
CA ASN A 298 -7.55 -15.19 -6.74
C ASN A 298 -8.09 -15.71 -5.39
N PHE A 299 -7.21 -16.19 -4.51
CA PHE A 299 -7.58 -16.80 -3.25
C PHE A 299 -6.69 -16.33 -2.11
N ALA A 300 -7.28 -16.10 -0.93
CA ALA A 300 -6.57 -15.91 0.32
C ALA A 300 -7.22 -16.76 1.42
N ILE A 301 -6.40 -17.37 2.27
CA ILE A 301 -6.85 -18.28 3.34
C ILE A 301 -6.19 -17.88 4.65
N SER A 302 -6.99 -17.43 5.60
CA SER A 302 -6.54 -16.97 6.92
C SER A 302 -6.19 -18.15 7.84
N HIS A 303 -5.16 -17.96 8.67
CA HIS A 303 -4.60 -18.95 9.57
C HIS A 303 -4.27 -18.33 10.93
N VAL A 304 -4.10 -19.16 11.96
CA VAL A 304 -3.69 -18.73 13.32
C VAL A 304 -2.33 -18.03 13.38
N ASN A 305 -1.40 -18.32 12.46
CA ASN A 305 -0.08 -17.69 12.35
C ASN A 305 0.59 -18.02 11.00
N GLY A 306 1.71 -17.35 10.70
CA GLY A 306 2.50 -17.56 9.48
C GLY A 306 3.28 -18.89 9.42
N THR A 307 3.44 -19.62 10.52
CA THR A 307 4.04 -20.96 10.50
C THR A 307 3.02 -21.98 9.98
N ALA A 308 1.77 -21.84 10.40
CA ALA A 308 0.65 -22.69 10.01
C ALA A 308 0.27 -22.55 8.53
N THR A 309 0.44 -21.36 7.94
CA THR A 309 0.24 -21.13 6.50
C THR A 309 1.21 -21.96 5.66
N MET A 310 2.50 -21.88 5.95
CA MET A 310 3.55 -22.63 5.24
C MET A 310 3.39 -24.14 5.44
N HIS A 311 3.09 -24.57 6.66
CA HIS A 311 2.79 -25.99 6.93
C HIS A 311 1.60 -26.47 6.09
N SER A 312 0.52 -25.68 6.02
CA SER A 312 -0.67 -26.04 5.25
C SER A 312 -0.41 -26.08 3.74
N ALA A 313 0.46 -25.21 3.22
CA ALA A 313 0.89 -25.25 1.83
C ALA A 313 1.66 -26.53 1.50
N LEU A 314 2.63 -26.91 2.34
CA LEU A 314 3.42 -28.13 2.15
C LEU A 314 2.54 -29.39 2.16
N GLU A 315 1.62 -29.51 3.13
CA GLU A 315 0.66 -30.61 3.20
C GLU A 315 -0.28 -30.63 1.98
N ALA A 316 -0.76 -29.48 1.53
CA ALA A 316 -1.61 -29.37 0.34
C ALA A 316 -0.88 -29.73 -0.97
N MET A 317 0.44 -29.51 -1.02
CA MET A 317 1.33 -29.95 -2.11
C MET A 317 1.74 -31.43 -1.98
N ASN A 318 1.26 -32.14 -0.95
CA ASN A 318 1.60 -33.53 -0.63
C ASN A 318 3.13 -33.73 -0.44
N ILE A 319 3.80 -32.73 0.15
CA ILE A 319 5.22 -32.78 0.51
C ILE A 319 5.34 -33.39 1.91
N GLY A 320 6.18 -34.41 2.06
CA GLY A 320 6.38 -35.03 3.37
C GLY A 320 7.60 -35.92 3.48
N ASN A 321 7.42 -37.08 4.11
CA ASN A 321 8.53 -37.98 4.43
C ASN A 321 9.30 -38.39 3.15
N GLY A 322 10.61 -38.13 3.15
CA GLY A 322 11.50 -38.42 2.02
C GLY A 322 11.74 -37.25 1.07
N ASP A 323 10.92 -36.21 1.15
CA ASP A 323 11.08 -34.99 0.35
C ASP A 323 12.02 -33.98 1.03
N GLU A 324 12.65 -33.16 0.19
CA GLU A 324 13.50 -32.04 0.59
C GLU A 324 12.86 -30.70 0.22
N VAL A 325 12.98 -29.72 1.12
CA VAL A 325 12.54 -28.34 0.89
C VAL A 325 13.70 -27.40 1.14
N ILE A 326 14.07 -26.61 0.13
CA ILE A 326 15.16 -25.64 0.23
C ILE A 326 14.69 -24.39 0.98
N VAL A 327 15.44 -23.93 1.97
CA VAL A 327 15.13 -22.77 2.83
C VAL A 327 16.39 -21.94 3.13
N PRO A 328 16.28 -20.64 3.44
CA PRO A 328 17.44 -19.87 3.91
C PRO A 328 17.80 -20.24 5.36
N PRO A 329 19.09 -20.21 5.73
CA PRO A 329 19.54 -20.40 7.12
C PRO A 329 19.34 -19.15 7.98
N LEU A 330 19.44 -17.98 7.36
CA LEU A 330 19.26 -16.67 7.96
C LEU A 330 17.79 -16.25 7.79
N THR A 331 16.95 -16.66 8.72
CA THR A 331 15.53 -16.31 8.80
C THR A 331 15.02 -16.61 10.21
N MET A 332 13.77 -16.26 10.50
CA MET A 332 13.09 -16.78 11.68
C MET A 332 12.84 -18.29 11.51
N SER A 333 13.18 -19.08 12.53
CA SER A 333 13.21 -20.55 12.45
C SER A 333 11.91 -21.22 12.00
N SER A 334 10.77 -20.53 12.11
CA SER A 334 9.47 -21.04 11.62
C SER A 334 9.47 -21.47 10.16
N THR A 335 10.29 -20.85 9.30
CA THR A 335 10.44 -21.28 7.90
C THR A 335 10.91 -22.74 7.84
N SER A 336 11.94 -23.11 8.61
CA SER A 336 12.43 -24.50 8.67
C SER A 336 11.55 -25.42 9.53
N LEU A 337 10.93 -24.88 10.59
CA LEU A 337 10.01 -25.66 11.42
C LEU A 337 8.76 -26.09 10.64
N ALA A 338 8.25 -25.27 9.72
CA ALA A 338 7.14 -25.65 8.85
C ALA A 338 7.47 -26.88 7.99
N VAL A 339 8.70 -26.96 7.47
CA VAL A 339 9.21 -28.12 6.73
C VAL A 339 9.25 -29.36 7.63
N LEU A 340 9.79 -29.21 8.84
CA LEU A 340 9.78 -30.31 9.81
C LEU A 340 8.34 -30.71 10.16
N HIS A 341 7.41 -29.78 10.36
CA HIS A 341 6.00 -30.08 10.68
C HIS A 341 5.35 -30.99 9.64
N ALA A 342 5.60 -30.71 8.34
CA ALA A 342 5.18 -31.52 7.20
C ALA A 342 5.92 -32.87 7.08
N ASN A 343 6.86 -33.17 7.98
CA ASN A 343 7.72 -34.36 7.97
C ASN A 343 8.73 -34.41 6.81
N ALA A 344 9.01 -33.27 6.18
CA ALA A 344 10.02 -33.14 5.13
C ALA A 344 11.38 -32.70 5.70
N THR A 345 12.44 -32.82 4.90
CA THR A 345 13.81 -32.46 5.28
C THR A 345 14.15 -31.04 4.82
N PRO A 346 14.44 -30.09 5.73
CA PRO A 346 14.92 -28.76 5.33
C PRO A 346 16.35 -28.85 4.79
N VAL A 347 16.57 -28.21 3.64
CA VAL A 347 17.89 -28.09 2.99
C VAL A 347 18.27 -26.63 2.97
N PHE A 348 19.37 -26.27 3.63
CA PHE A 348 19.78 -24.88 3.74
C PHE A 348 20.59 -24.46 2.51
N ALA A 349 20.11 -23.44 1.79
CA ALA A 349 20.87 -22.75 0.77
C ALA A 349 21.37 -21.41 1.33
N ASP A 350 22.63 -21.09 1.04
CA ASP A 350 23.30 -19.90 1.55
C ASP A 350 22.67 -18.59 1.05
N VAL A 351 23.11 -17.48 1.63
CA VAL A 351 22.60 -16.13 1.32
C VAL A 351 23.64 -15.28 0.59
N ASP A 352 23.17 -14.26 -0.10
CA ASP A 352 24.01 -13.23 -0.71
C ASP A 352 24.52 -12.23 0.36
N LEU A 353 25.78 -11.81 0.23
CA LEU A 353 26.49 -11.00 1.24
C LEU A 353 26.04 -9.54 1.32
N ASP A 354 25.34 -9.05 0.31
CA ASP A 354 24.90 -7.66 0.23
C ASP A 354 23.40 -7.51 0.51
N THR A 355 22.60 -8.39 -0.06
CA THR A 355 21.13 -8.41 0.14
C THR A 355 20.73 -9.14 1.41
N PHE A 356 21.57 -10.05 1.92
CA PHE A 356 21.30 -10.94 3.07
C PHE A 356 20.19 -11.98 2.83
N LEU A 357 19.78 -12.15 1.58
CA LEU A 357 18.68 -13.02 1.18
C LEU A 357 19.19 -14.27 0.48
N ILE A 358 18.35 -15.30 0.40
CA ILE A 358 18.71 -16.59 -0.21
C ILE A 358 19.27 -16.38 -1.63
N ASP A 359 20.44 -16.98 -1.88
CA ASP A 359 21.14 -16.85 -3.15
C ASP A 359 20.60 -17.89 -4.17
N PRO A 360 20.10 -17.46 -5.35
CA PRO A 360 19.63 -18.37 -6.40
C PRO A 360 20.68 -19.41 -6.81
N ASP A 361 21.96 -19.05 -6.87
CA ASP A 361 23.02 -19.98 -7.28
C ASP A 361 23.24 -21.06 -6.21
N SER A 362 23.10 -20.68 -4.93
CA SER A 362 23.13 -21.61 -3.80
C SER A 362 21.91 -22.53 -3.76
N ILE A 363 20.72 -22.03 -4.13
CA ILE A 363 19.52 -22.87 -4.31
C ILE A 363 19.82 -23.95 -5.34
N GLU A 364 20.26 -23.57 -6.55
CA GLU A 364 20.48 -24.51 -7.65
C GLU A 364 21.50 -25.60 -7.30
N LYS A 365 22.57 -25.25 -6.56
CA LYS A 365 23.58 -26.20 -6.06
C LYS A 365 23.04 -27.21 -5.05
N ASN A 366 21.98 -26.88 -4.32
CA ASN A 366 21.41 -27.73 -3.27
C ASN A 366 20.24 -28.60 -3.75
N ILE A 367 19.84 -28.50 -5.03
CA ILE A 367 18.78 -29.32 -5.60
C ILE A 367 19.24 -30.77 -5.74
N THR A 368 18.40 -31.70 -5.30
CA THR A 368 18.54 -33.14 -5.48
C THR A 368 17.30 -33.74 -6.13
N SER A 369 17.29 -35.04 -6.41
CA SER A 369 16.09 -35.75 -6.87
C SER A 369 14.95 -35.79 -5.84
N LYS A 370 15.23 -35.46 -4.57
CA LYS A 370 14.26 -35.40 -3.48
C LYS A 370 13.67 -34.00 -3.29
N THR A 371 14.26 -32.96 -3.89
CA THR A 371 13.77 -31.60 -3.74
C THR A 371 12.39 -31.45 -4.38
N LYS A 372 11.44 -30.90 -3.64
CA LYS A 372 10.06 -30.65 -4.11
C LYS A 372 9.65 -29.19 -4.06
N ALA A 373 10.24 -28.42 -3.16
CA ALA A 373 9.89 -27.02 -2.99
C ALA A 373 11.06 -26.17 -2.52
N ILE A 374 10.90 -24.86 -2.71
CA ILE A 374 11.76 -23.80 -2.19
C ILE A 374 10.86 -22.89 -1.35
N ILE A 375 11.23 -22.59 -0.11
CA ILE A 375 10.64 -21.50 0.67
C ILE A 375 11.63 -20.35 0.69
N VAL A 376 11.28 -19.27 0.00
CA VAL A 376 12.06 -18.03 0.00
C VAL A 376 11.55 -17.11 1.09
N VAL A 377 12.40 -16.23 1.61
CA VAL A 377 11.99 -15.28 2.65
C VAL A 377 12.34 -13.86 2.21
N SER A 378 11.35 -12.99 2.18
CA SER A 378 11.55 -11.54 1.98
C SER A 378 11.96 -10.88 3.29
N LEU A 379 13.19 -11.18 3.72
CA LEU A 379 13.70 -10.86 5.04
C LEU A 379 13.94 -9.36 5.22
N TYR A 380 13.58 -8.86 6.40
CA TYR A 380 13.69 -7.46 6.80
C TYR A 380 12.93 -6.45 5.93
N GLY A 381 12.05 -6.91 5.04
CA GLY A 381 11.27 -6.08 4.12
C GLY A 381 11.82 -6.00 2.72
N ASN A 382 12.92 -6.69 2.43
CA ASN A 382 13.55 -6.73 1.10
C ASN A 382 13.26 -8.05 0.38
N SER A 383 13.32 -8.04 -0.96
CA SER A 383 13.01 -9.21 -1.80
C SER A 383 14.27 -9.95 -2.26
N PRO A 384 14.29 -11.31 -2.26
CA PRO A 384 15.30 -12.06 -2.99
C PRO A 384 15.12 -11.87 -4.51
N ASP A 385 16.04 -12.38 -5.33
CA ASP A 385 15.92 -12.34 -6.79
C ASP A 385 14.85 -13.33 -7.27
N MET A 386 13.59 -12.94 -7.12
CA MET A 386 12.43 -13.76 -7.45
C MET A 386 12.38 -14.10 -8.94
N THR A 387 12.97 -13.28 -9.80
CA THR A 387 13.08 -13.58 -11.24
C THR A 387 13.85 -14.88 -11.42
N LYS A 388 15.07 -14.96 -10.89
CA LYS A 388 15.93 -16.14 -11.03
C LYS A 388 15.37 -17.35 -10.29
N ILE A 389 14.80 -17.14 -9.10
CA ILE A 389 14.28 -18.26 -8.29
C ILE A 389 13.11 -18.95 -8.99
N VAL A 390 12.18 -18.18 -9.57
CA VAL A 390 11.07 -18.76 -10.35
C VAL A 390 11.57 -19.47 -11.61
N GLU A 391 12.63 -18.96 -12.25
CA GLU A 391 13.27 -19.65 -13.40
C GLU A 391 13.87 -21.00 -12.98
N ILE A 392 14.60 -21.05 -11.87
CA ILE A 392 15.17 -22.29 -11.30
C ILE A 392 14.03 -23.26 -10.95
N ALA A 393 13.01 -22.80 -10.24
CA ALA A 393 11.89 -23.63 -9.83
C ALA A 393 11.19 -24.28 -11.03
N LYS A 394 10.96 -23.52 -12.11
CA LYS A 394 10.41 -24.03 -13.37
C LYS A 394 11.32 -25.06 -14.03
N LYS A 395 12.63 -24.80 -14.09
CA LYS A 395 13.63 -25.70 -14.68
C LYS A 395 13.64 -27.07 -13.99
N TYR A 396 13.47 -27.10 -12.67
CA TYR A 396 13.53 -28.33 -11.87
C TYR A 396 12.16 -28.86 -11.42
N ASN A 397 11.06 -28.26 -11.89
CA ASN A 397 9.69 -28.61 -11.51
C ASN A 397 9.48 -28.63 -9.98
N LEU A 398 9.85 -27.52 -9.33
CA LEU A 398 9.74 -27.31 -7.89
C LEU A 398 8.65 -26.28 -7.59
N TYR A 399 7.97 -26.44 -6.46
CA TYR A 399 7.08 -25.41 -5.93
C TYR A 399 7.88 -24.27 -5.28
N VAL A 400 7.32 -23.07 -5.28
CA VAL A 400 7.87 -21.90 -4.59
C VAL A 400 6.83 -21.37 -3.61
N ILE A 401 7.22 -21.30 -2.34
CA ILE A 401 6.45 -20.63 -1.28
C ILE A 401 7.18 -19.34 -0.93
N GLU A 402 6.52 -18.20 -1.06
CA GLU A 402 7.04 -16.92 -0.58
C GLU A 402 6.69 -16.73 0.90
N ASP A 403 7.68 -16.67 1.79
CA ASP A 403 7.50 -16.22 3.18
C ASP A 403 7.72 -14.70 3.26
N ASN A 404 6.61 -13.98 3.24
CA ASN A 404 6.54 -12.53 3.27
C ASN A 404 6.11 -12.00 4.65
N ALA A 405 6.34 -12.77 5.71
CA ALA A 405 6.04 -12.36 7.08
C ALA A 405 6.67 -11.02 7.51
N GLN A 406 7.72 -10.58 6.81
CA GLN A 406 8.42 -9.31 7.05
C GLN A 406 8.36 -8.37 5.83
N SER A 407 7.51 -8.63 4.84
CA SER A 407 7.47 -7.85 3.60
C SER A 407 6.03 -7.67 3.11
N PHE A 408 5.50 -6.47 3.33
CA PHE A 408 4.19 -6.06 2.85
C PHE A 408 4.39 -4.88 1.90
N LEU A 409 3.79 -4.95 0.70
CA LEU A 409 3.95 -3.93 -0.35
C LEU A 409 5.42 -3.64 -0.72
N SER A 410 6.28 -4.67 -0.71
CA SER A 410 7.59 -4.61 -1.36
C SER A 410 7.46 -4.96 -2.84
N PHE A 411 8.42 -4.54 -3.66
CA PHE A 411 8.44 -4.82 -5.09
C PHE A 411 9.80 -5.40 -5.51
N HIS A 412 9.76 -6.36 -6.43
CA HIS A 412 10.94 -6.81 -7.17
C HIS A 412 10.73 -6.51 -8.66
N LYS A 413 11.63 -5.72 -9.26
CA LYS A 413 11.53 -5.24 -10.65
C LYS A 413 10.12 -4.73 -11.01
N ASN A 414 9.57 -3.85 -10.19
CA ASN A 414 8.21 -3.29 -10.29
C ASN A 414 7.03 -4.27 -10.16
N LYS A 415 7.26 -5.54 -9.81
CA LYS A 415 6.20 -6.51 -9.54
C LYS A 415 6.07 -6.75 -8.02
N LEU A 416 4.83 -6.76 -7.53
CA LEU A 416 4.51 -6.88 -6.11
C LEU A 416 4.97 -8.22 -5.54
N ILE A 417 5.68 -8.19 -4.41
CA ILE A 417 6.06 -9.38 -3.66
C ILE A 417 4.83 -10.08 -3.08
N GLY A 418 4.83 -11.40 -3.17
CA GLY A 418 3.66 -12.24 -2.89
C GLY A 418 2.91 -12.72 -4.13
N THR A 419 3.39 -12.40 -5.34
CA THR A 419 2.73 -12.73 -6.63
C THR A 419 3.63 -13.51 -7.60
N PHE A 420 4.73 -14.08 -7.11
CA PHE A 420 5.73 -14.79 -7.90
C PHE A 420 5.68 -16.30 -7.74
N GLY A 421 5.55 -16.78 -6.49
CA GLY A 421 5.50 -18.20 -6.17
C GLY A 421 4.15 -18.84 -6.44
N ASP A 422 4.04 -20.14 -6.17
CA ASP A 422 2.78 -20.88 -6.23
C ASP A 422 1.83 -20.45 -5.11
N CYS A 423 2.39 -20.03 -3.97
CA CYS A 423 1.64 -19.40 -2.88
C CYS A 423 2.53 -18.51 -2.02
N SER A 424 1.90 -17.59 -1.27
CA SER A 424 2.60 -16.56 -0.51
C SER A 424 2.04 -16.41 0.89
N SER A 425 2.87 -16.66 1.89
CA SER A 425 2.57 -16.64 3.31
C SER A 425 2.88 -15.28 3.93
N PHE A 426 1.98 -14.79 4.79
CA PHE A 426 2.16 -13.56 5.56
C PHE A 426 1.81 -13.78 7.04
N SER A 427 2.34 -12.92 7.90
CA SER A 427 2.16 -12.98 9.35
C SER A 427 1.59 -11.66 9.89
N PHE A 428 0.68 -11.76 10.85
CA PHE A 428 0.07 -10.66 11.60
C PHE A 428 0.48 -10.65 13.08
N GLN A 429 1.55 -11.37 13.42
CA GLN A 429 2.18 -11.30 14.73
C GLN A 429 2.52 -9.84 15.09
N SER A 430 2.43 -9.51 16.38
CA SER A 430 2.52 -8.14 16.92
C SER A 430 3.71 -7.28 16.47
N SER A 431 4.82 -7.85 15.98
CA SER A 431 5.97 -7.09 15.48
C SER A 431 5.90 -6.73 14.00
N LYS A 432 4.98 -7.31 13.22
CA LYS A 432 4.91 -7.16 11.76
C LYS A 432 4.39 -5.79 11.33
N HIS A 433 4.41 -5.50 10.03
CA HIS A 433 3.85 -4.26 9.46
C HIS A 433 2.38 -4.11 9.85
N LEU A 434 1.61 -5.15 9.59
CA LEU A 434 0.22 -5.28 10.03
C LEU A 434 0.17 -6.20 11.25
N ALA A 435 -0.53 -5.79 12.30
CA ALA A 435 -0.56 -6.54 13.55
C ALA A 435 -1.99 -6.81 14.01
N ALA A 436 -2.29 -8.08 14.29
CA ALA A 436 -3.55 -8.53 14.86
C ALA A 436 -3.33 -9.29 16.19
N GLY A 437 -2.20 -9.05 16.87
CA GLY A 437 -1.73 -9.85 18.00
C GLY A 437 -1.01 -11.10 17.51
N GLU A 438 -1.80 -12.02 16.94
CA GLU A 438 -1.39 -13.23 16.21
C GLU A 438 -2.26 -13.39 14.95
N GLY A 439 -1.75 -14.09 13.95
CA GLY A 439 -2.47 -14.37 12.72
C GLY A 439 -1.53 -14.64 11.55
N GLY A 440 -2.06 -15.27 10.52
CA GLY A 440 -1.40 -15.49 9.24
C GLY A 440 -2.42 -15.51 8.12
N ILE A 441 -1.96 -15.35 6.89
CA ILE A 441 -2.76 -15.53 5.69
C ILE A 441 -1.86 -16.05 4.58
N ILE A 442 -2.41 -16.87 3.70
CA ILE A 442 -1.70 -17.35 2.52
C ILE A 442 -2.52 -17.06 1.27
N THR A 443 -1.87 -16.56 0.24
CA THR A 443 -2.48 -16.29 -1.08
C THR A 443 -2.00 -17.29 -2.11
N THR A 444 -2.83 -17.57 -3.11
CA THR A 444 -2.49 -18.40 -4.27
C THR A 444 -3.49 -18.17 -5.39
N ASP A 445 -3.05 -18.37 -6.62
CA ASP A 445 -3.92 -18.33 -7.80
C ASP A 445 -4.40 -19.73 -8.23
N ASP A 446 -3.81 -20.80 -7.68
CA ASP A 446 -4.21 -22.19 -7.95
C ASP A 446 -5.37 -22.60 -7.05
N GLU A 447 -6.52 -22.89 -7.66
CA GLU A 447 -7.72 -23.29 -6.95
C GLU A 447 -7.59 -24.62 -6.20
N LYS A 448 -6.89 -25.60 -6.76
CA LYS A 448 -6.67 -26.90 -6.11
C LYS A 448 -5.80 -26.73 -4.87
N LEU A 449 -4.74 -25.94 -4.98
CA LEU A 449 -3.88 -25.60 -3.85
C LEU A 449 -4.66 -24.83 -2.78
N ALA A 450 -5.49 -23.85 -3.17
CA ALA A 450 -6.36 -23.11 -2.24
C ALA A 450 -7.33 -24.04 -1.48
N ILE A 451 -7.96 -25.00 -2.16
CA ILE A 451 -8.84 -26.01 -1.53
C ILE A 451 -8.05 -26.86 -0.54
N GLY A 452 -6.89 -27.38 -0.97
CA GLY A 452 -6.02 -28.19 -0.13
C GLY A 452 -5.60 -27.44 1.15
N ILE A 453 -5.08 -26.23 1.01
CA ILE A 453 -4.67 -25.37 2.13
C ILE A 453 -5.84 -25.13 3.08
N ARG A 454 -7.02 -24.78 2.56
CA ARG A 454 -8.20 -24.51 3.40
C ARG A 454 -8.69 -25.76 4.12
N LYS A 455 -8.60 -26.94 3.48
CA LYS A 455 -8.89 -28.22 4.12
C LYS A 455 -7.88 -28.52 5.24
N VAL A 456 -6.58 -28.34 5.00
CA VAL A 456 -5.54 -28.52 6.02
C VAL A 456 -5.79 -27.61 7.23
N SER A 457 -6.09 -26.32 7.01
CA SER A 457 -6.43 -25.40 8.11
C SER A 457 -7.77 -25.70 8.80
N GLY A 458 -8.65 -26.42 8.11
CA GLY A 458 -10.06 -26.59 8.42
C GLY A 458 -10.44 -27.97 8.95
N LEU A 459 -9.52 -28.77 9.50
CA LEU A 459 -9.77 -30.17 9.92
C LEU A 459 -10.13 -31.14 8.78
N GLY A 460 -9.82 -30.80 7.53
CA GLY A 460 -9.95 -31.72 6.40
C GLY A 460 -11.37 -32.01 5.97
N TYR A 461 -12.33 -31.12 6.24
CA TYR A 461 -13.73 -31.36 5.90
C TYR A 461 -14.00 -31.40 4.39
N SER A 462 -14.81 -32.37 3.96
CA SER A 462 -15.04 -32.72 2.55
C SER A 462 -15.77 -31.64 1.74
N THR A 463 -16.60 -30.81 2.36
CA THR A 463 -17.38 -29.76 1.69
C THR A 463 -16.70 -28.39 1.69
N ILE A 464 -15.47 -28.29 2.23
CA ILE A 464 -14.65 -27.08 2.13
C ILE A 464 -14.21 -26.91 0.67
N GLY A 465 -14.55 -25.74 0.10
CA GLY A 465 -14.13 -25.32 -1.23
C GLY A 465 -13.21 -24.11 -1.19
N SER A 466 -12.73 -23.65 -2.36
CA SER A 466 -11.77 -22.54 -2.48
C SER A 466 -12.25 -21.26 -1.79
N LYS A 467 -13.55 -20.93 -1.97
CA LYS A 467 -14.23 -19.78 -1.35
C LYS A 467 -15.22 -20.16 -0.24
N LYS A 468 -15.57 -21.44 -0.10
CA LYS A 468 -16.53 -21.95 0.92
C LYS A 468 -15.75 -22.54 2.10
N ALA A 469 -15.61 -21.76 3.18
CA ALA A 469 -14.89 -22.17 4.38
C ALA A 469 -15.76 -22.87 5.45
N LYS A 470 -17.09 -22.77 5.33
CA LYS A 470 -18.04 -23.27 6.34
C LYS A 470 -18.91 -24.40 5.79
N ILE A 471 -19.17 -25.38 6.65
CA ILE A 471 -20.10 -26.47 6.43
C ILE A 471 -21.49 -26.00 6.86
N THR A 472 -22.51 -26.35 6.09
CA THR A 472 -23.89 -26.03 6.46
C THR A 472 -24.37 -26.93 7.60
N LYS A 473 -25.37 -26.44 8.36
CA LYS A 473 -25.98 -27.27 9.42
C LYS A 473 -26.65 -28.52 8.86
N GLU A 474 -27.23 -28.42 7.67
CA GLU A 474 -27.89 -29.53 7.00
C GLU A 474 -26.89 -30.64 6.62
N GLU A 475 -25.75 -30.27 6.02
CA GLU A 475 -24.66 -31.22 5.70
C GLU A 475 -24.18 -31.94 6.97
N ILE A 476 -23.88 -31.21 8.06
CA ILE A 476 -23.29 -31.81 9.27
C ILE A 476 -24.27 -32.67 10.08
N GLN A 477 -25.57 -32.39 9.98
CA GLN A 477 -26.64 -33.13 10.67
C GLN A 477 -27.03 -34.42 9.92
N HIS A 478 -26.69 -34.53 8.64
CA HIS A 478 -27.01 -35.72 7.86
C HIS A 478 -26.15 -36.92 8.32
N PRO A 479 -26.75 -38.06 8.74
CA PRO A 479 -26.01 -39.18 9.34
C PRO A 479 -25.07 -39.90 8.36
N SER A 480 -25.32 -39.78 7.05
CA SER A 480 -24.43 -40.35 6.02
C SER A 480 -23.31 -39.40 5.56
N PHE A 481 -23.19 -38.22 6.16
CA PHE A 481 -22.19 -37.24 5.74
C PHE A 481 -20.78 -37.72 6.11
N LEU A 482 -19.99 -38.07 5.10
CA LEU A 482 -18.57 -38.38 5.24
C LEU A 482 -17.80 -37.08 5.43
N ARG A 483 -17.50 -36.79 6.69
CA ARG A 483 -17.01 -35.47 7.12
C ARG A 483 -15.64 -35.13 6.55
N HIS A 484 -14.72 -36.09 6.48
CA HIS A 484 -13.31 -35.80 6.22
C HIS A 484 -12.81 -36.60 5.01
N ASP A 485 -12.15 -35.91 4.09
CA ASP A 485 -11.49 -36.51 2.90
C ASP A 485 -10.03 -36.06 2.75
N PHE A 486 -9.52 -35.30 3.72
CA PHE A 486 -8.15 -34.82 3.80
C PHE A 486 -7.69 -34.80 5.27
N LEU A 487 -6.38 -34.85 5.54
CA LEU A 487 -5.85 -34.62 6.88
C LEU A 487 -5.83 -33.11 7.17
N GLY A 488 -6.31 -32.68 8.34
CA GLY A 488 -6.28 -31.28 8.69
C GLY A 488 -6.07 -31.02 10.18
N TRP A 489 -5.66 -29.79 10.47
CA TRP A 489 -5.45 -29.21 11.78
C TRP A 489 -6.52 -28.14 12.04
N ASN A 490 -6.58 -27.67 13.29
CA ASN A 490 -7.39 -26.51 13.62
C ASN A 490 -6.52 -25.25 13.57
N TYR A 491 -6.33 -24.72 12.36
CA TYR A 491 -5.57 -23.49 12.14
C TYR A 491 -6.45 -22.29 11.76
N ARG A 492 -7.77 -22.39 11.94
CA ARG A 492 -8.70 -21.30 11.65
C ARG A 492 -8.40 -20.09 12.54
N LEU A 493 -8.25 -18.91 11.92
CA LEU A 493 -8.12 -17.65 12.63
C LEU A 493 -9.46 -17.23 13.27
N SER A 494 -9.41 -16.60 14.45
CA SER A 494 -10.64 -16.15 15.13
C SER A 494 -11.26 -14.93 14.43
N GLU A 495 -12.59 -14.75 14.55
CA GLU A 495 -13.28 -13.56 14.02
C GLU A 495 -12.72 -12.25 14.60
N LEU A 496 -12.28 -12.24 15.87
CA LEU A 496 -11.66 -11.07 16.50
C LEU A 496 -10.33 -10.70 15.83
N ASN A 497 -9.48 -11.69 15.57
CA ASN A 497 -8.22 -11.44 14.86
C ASN A 497 -8.48 -11.07 13.40
N CYS A 498 -9.48 -11.68 12.75
CA CYS A 498 -9.88 -11.30 11.38
C CYS A 498 -10.37 -9.85 11.31
N ALA A 499 -11.13 -9.38 12.32
CA ALA A 499 -11.59 -8.00 12.39
C ALA A 499 -10.43 -6.99 12.47
N VAL A 500 -9.45 -7.26 13.34
CA VAL A 500 -8.25 -6.41 13.45
C VAL A 500 -7.40 -6.50 12.18
N ALA A 501 -7.18 -7.70 11.64
CA ALA A 501 -6.40 -7.90 10.42
C ALA A 501 -7.03 -7.24 9.21
N LEU A 502 -8.36 -7.26 9.08
CA LEU A 502 -9.11 -6.55 8.05
C LEU A 502 -8.87 -5.04 8.14
N ALA A 503 -9.07 -4.44 9.31
CA ALA A 503 -8.85 -3.00 9.52
C ALA A 503 -7.40 -2.58 9.21
N GLN A 504 -6.42 -3.38 9.64
CA GLN A 504 -5.01 -3.14 9.33
C GLN A 504 -4.74 -3.28 7.82
N THR A 505 -5.38 -4.23 7.14
CA THR A 505 -5.25 -4.42 5.68
C THR A 505 -5.85 -3.26 4.91
N GLU A 506 -6.99 -2.71 5.34
CA GLU A 506 -7.56 -1.48 4.76
C GLU A 506 -6.64 -0.26 4.92
N ARG A 507 -5.77 -0.29 5.95
CA ARG A 507 -4.76 0.74 6.25
C ARG A 507 -3.34 0.37 5.81
N ILE A 508 -3.16 -0.68 4.99
CA ILE A 508 -1.85 -1.27 4.71
C ILE A 508 -0.82 -0.26 4.18
N VAL A 509 -1.23 0.61 3.25
CA VAL A 509 -0.34 1.62 2.65
C VAL A 509 0.17 2.61 3.71
N GLU A 510 -0.70 3.01 4.64
CA GLU A 510 -0.37 3.91 5.76
C GLU A 510 0.71 3.28 6.66
N LEU A 511 0.46 2.03 7.10
CA LEU A 511 1.29 1.30 8.06
C LEU A 511 2.65 0.90 7.49
N VAL A 512 2.70 0.52 6.21
CA VAL A 512 3.97 0.20 5.52
C VAL A 512 4.82 1.45 5.31
N ASN A 513 4.21 2.57 4.92
CA ASN A 513 4.95 3.78 4.57
C ASN A 513 5.64 4.46 5.76
N ILE A 514 5.14 4.30 6.99
CA ILE A 514 5.88 4.73 8.20
C ILE A 514 7.28 4.13 8.20
N ARG A 515 7.38 2.82 7.95
CA ARG A 515 8.64 2.11 8.01
C ARG A 515 9.60 2.54 6.92
N LYS A 516 9.07 2.77 5.71
CA LYS A 516 9.84 3.31 4.58
C LYS A 516 10.38 4.71 4.86
N ARG A 517 9.58 5.61 5.46
CA ARG A 517 10.05 6.94 5.90
C ARG A 517 11.16 6.82 6.92
N ASN A 518 10.94 6.04 7.96
CA ASN A 518 11.90 5.87 9.04
C ASN A 518 13.23 5.29 8.54
N ALA A 519 13.18 4.32 7.61
CA ALA A 519 14.38 3.77 6.98
C ALA A 519 15.17 4.82 6.18
N LYS A 520 14.50 5.75 5.49
CA LYS A 520 15.16 6.82 4.73
C LYS A 520 16.00 7.72 5.65
N ILE A 521 15.48 8.06 6.83
CA ILE A 521 16.19 8.87 7.83
C ILE A 521 17.48 8.16 8.27
N TYR A 522 17.42 6.84 8.51
CA TYR A 522 18.62 6.08 8.85
C TYR A 522 19.61 5.96 7.69
N LEU A 523 19.15 5.82 6.44
CA LEU A 523 20.03 5.83 5.27
C LEU A 523 20.83 7.12 5.18
N GLU A 524 20.19 8.26 5.41
CA GLU A 524 20.85 9.56 5.43
C GLU A 524 21.89 9.65 6.55
N ALA A 525 21.57 9.13 7.74
CA ALA A 525 22.48 9.13 8.91
C ALA A 525 23.76 8.31 8.71
N ILE A 526 23.72 7.27 7.86
CA ILE A 526 24.89 6.41 7.61
C ILE A 526 25.59 6.68 6.27
N ASN A 527 25.12 7.64 5.47
CA ASN A 527 25.55 7.81 4.08
C ASN A 527 27.08 7.97 3.90
N ASN A 528 27.77 8.52 4.90
CA ASN A 528 29.23 8.72 4.87
C ASN A 528 30.02 7.61 5.60
N CYS A 529 29.35 6.61 6.17
CA CYS A 529 29.97 5.52 6.93
C CYS A 529 30.25 4.32 6.02
N THR A 530 31.51 3.90 5.93
CA THR A 530 31.94 2.78 5.05
C THR A 530 31.92 1.40 5.72
N TRP A 531 31.86 1.39 7.05
CA TRP A 531 31.97 0.23 7.92
C TRP A 531 30.63 -0.20 8.54
N LEU A 532 29.56 0.56 8.32
CA LEU A 532 28.17 0.15 8.47
C LEU A 532 27.51 0.20 7.11
N ARG A 533 27.12 -0.96 6.58
CA ARG A 533 26.54 -1.05 5.24
C ARG A 533 25.08 -1.49 5.34
N PRO A 534 24.12 -0.72 4.80
CA PRO A 534 22.72 -1.14 4.82
C PRO A 534 22.52 -2.38 3.97
N GLN A 535 21.46 -3.15 4.26
CA GLN A 535 20.98 -4.20 3.38
C GLN A 535 20.75 -3.63 1.97
N LYS A 536 21.36 -4.25 0.95
CA LYS A 536 21.26 -3.77 -0.43
C LYS A 536 19.87 -4.05 -0.99
N VAL A 537 19.21 -3.00 -1.47
CA VAL A 537 18.00 -3.10 -2.31
C VAL A 537 18.46 -3.12 -3.77
N MET A 538 18.01 -4.11 -4.55
CA MET A 538 18.41 -4.24 -5.95
C MET A 538 17.82 -3.12 -6.81
N GLU A 539 18.43 -2.83 -7.95
CA GLU A 539 17.91 -1.83 -8.87
C GLU A 539 16.52 -2.23 -9.38
N GLY A 540 15.55 -1.32 -9.28
CA GLY A 540 14.15 -1.57 -9.64
C GLY A 540 13.32 -2.28 -8.56
N ASP A 541 13.92 -2.55 -7.40
CA ASP A 541 13.23 -3.12 -6.24
C ASP A 541 12.84 -2.03 -5.23
N GLU A 542 11.86 -2.36 -4.38
CA GLU A 542 11.40 -1.51 -3.29
C GLU A 542 11.27 -2.33 -2.01
N SER A 543 11.94 -1.89 -0.94
CA SER A 543 11.84 -2.49 0.39
C SER A 543 10.77 -1.82 1.24
N SER A 544 10.06 -2.64 2.01
CA SER A 544 9.08 -2.21 3.00
C SER A 544 9.68 -2.03 4.41
N TYR A 545 10.97 -2.36 4.58
CA TYR A 545 11.76 -2.16 5.80
C TYR A 545 11.06 -2.62 7.10
N TRP A 546 10.82 -3.92 7.29
CA TRP A 546 10.40 -4.43 8.60
C TRP A 546 11.39 -4.05 9.71
N ALA A 547 12.68 -3.99 9.36
CA ALA A 547 13.70 -3.35 10.17
C ALA A 547 14.67 -2.62 9.23
N PHE A 548 15.37 -1.63 9.76
CA PHE A 548 16.50 -1.04 9.06
C PHE A 548 17.75 -1.86 9.42
N THR A 549 18.13 -2.75 8.52
CA THR A 549 19.18 -3.74 8.77
C THR A 549 20.49 -3.33 8.13
N MET A 550 21.58 -3.45 8.88
CA MET A 550 22.93 -3.14 8.43
C MET A 550 23.91 -4.25 8.79
N LYS A 551 24.95 -4.40 7.97
CA LYS A 551 26.14 -5.20 8.25
C LYS A 551 27.23 -4.31 8.84
N LEU A 552 27.69 -4.68 10.04
CA LEU A 552 28.81 -4.06 10.72
C LEU A 552 30.13 -4.73 10.32
N ASP A 553 31.14 -3.90 10.03
CA ASP A 553 32.53 -4.32 9.95
C ASP A 553 33.07 -4.52 11.38
N ILE A 554 33.03 -5.76 11.85
CA ILE A 554 33.36 -6.09 13.25
C ILE A 554 34.86 -6.02 13.53
N GLU A 555 35.67 -6.04 12.48
CA GLU A 555 37.10 -5.83 12.52
C GLU A 555 37.43 -4.37 12.90
N LYS A 556 36.50 -3.44 12.64
CA LYS A 556 36.59 -2.05 13.12
C LYS A 556 36.02 -1.86 14.53
N VAL A 557 34.83 -2.40 14.80
CA VAL A 557 34.18 -2.28 16.12
C VAL A 557 33.32 -3.50 16.38
N SER A 558 33.46 -4.10 17.58
CA SER A 558 32.63 -5.25 17.92
C SER A 558 31.14 -4.87 18.02
N TRP A 559 30.26 -5.83 17.77
CA TRP A 559 28.81 -5.62 17.85
C TRP A 559 28.40 -5.15 19.26
N GLU A 560 29.01 -5.71 20.31
CA GLU A 560 28.77 -5.37 21.71
C GLU A 560 29.21 -3.95 22.05
N GLU A 561 30.39 -3.52 21.58
CA GLU A 561 30.89 -2.16 21.81
C GLU A 561 30.04 -1.13 21.10
N PHE A 562 29.70 -1.38 19.83
CA PHE A 562 28.82 -0.50 19.07
C PHE A 562 27.46 -0.37 19.77
N ARG A 563 26.87 -1.50 20.19
CA ARG A 563 25.60 -1.51 20.90
C ARG A 563 25.65 -0.75 22.22
N LYS A 564 26.66 -1.05 23.04
CA LYS A 564 26.83 -0.37 24.32
C LYS A 564 26.90 1.14 24.11
N LYS A 565 27.69 1.59 23.14
CA LYS A 565 27.87 3.02 22.88
C LYS A 565 26.61 3.69 22.35
N TYR A 566 25.88 3.02 21.46
CA TYR A 566 24.58 3.49 20.98
C TYR A 566 23.59 3.70 22.13
N LEU A 567 23.52 2.75 23.06
CA LEU A 567 22.68 2.85 24.26
C LEU A 567 23.17 3.93 25.23
N ASP A 568 24.48 4.07 25.44
CA ASP A 568 25.07 5.11 26.30
C ASP A 568 24.74 6.53 25.80
N PHE A 569 24.55 6.69 24.48
CA PHE A 569 24.10 7.94 23.88
C PHE A 569 22.58 8.14 23.88
N GLY A 570 21.83 7.21 24.48
CA GLY A 570 20.38 7.29 24.65
C GLY A 570 19.57 6.57 23.58
N GLY A 571 20.22 5.77 22.72
CA GLY A 571 19.55 5.05 21.65
C GLY A 571 18.65 3.93 22.17
N SER A 572 17.64 3.56 21.38
CA SER A 572 16.75 2.46 21.69
C SER A 572 17.45 1.10 21.62
N LYS A 573 16.89 0.12 22.34
CA LYS A 573 17.27 -1.28 22.16
C LYS A 573 16.96 -1.73 20.73
N TYR A 574 17.96 -2.31 20.08
CA TYR A 574 17.86 -2.96 18.77
C TYR A 574 18.30 -4.44 18.85
N TYR A 575 18.05 -5.19 17.77
CA TYR A 575 18.34 -6.63 17.68
C TYR A 575 19.53 -6.93 16.78
N GLY A 576 20.20 -8.04 17.04
CA GLY A 576 21.09 -8.70 16.08
C GLY A 576 20.34 -9.76 15.29
N ALA A 577 21.00 -10.42 14.34
CA ALA A 577 20.42 -11.60 13.71
C ALA A 577 20.33 -12.78 14.69
N TRP A 578 19.27 -13.58 14.53
CA TRP A 578 19.13 -14.87 15.20
C TRP A 578 20.32 -15.77 14.90
N GLN A 579 20.58 -16.75 15.77
CA GLN A 579 21.46 -17.85 15.39
C GLN A 579 20.93 -18.50 14.11
N LEU A 580 21.82 -18.94 13.23
CA LEU A 580 21.41 -19.62 12.01
C LEU A 580 20.65 -20.89 12.38
N THR A 581 19.50 -21.11 11.74
CA THR A 581 18.55 -22.13 12.20
C THR A 581 19.19 -23.51 12.33
N TYR A 582 20.07 -23.88 11.40
CA TYR A 582 20.75 -25.17 11.43
C TYR A 582 21.83 -25.30 12.51
N LEU A 583 22.35 -24.19 13.04
CA LEU A 583 23.33 -24.17 14.15
C LEU A 583 22.67 -24.15 15.53
N GLU A 584 21.34 -24.03 15.60
CA GLU A 584 20.61 -24.14 16.86
C GLU A 584 20.68 -25.57 17.43
N PRO A 585 20.62 -25.75 18.76
CA PRO A 585 20.61 -27.07 19.40
C PRO A 585 19.56 -28.02 18.82
N LEU A 586 18.41 -27.49 18.39
CA LEU A 586 17.36 -28.24 17.72
C LEU A 586 17.90 -29.07 16.54
N PHE A 587 18.76 -28.47 15.71
CA PHE A 587 19.32 -29.11 14.53
C PHE A 587 20.62 -29.85 14.83
N GLN A 588 21.50 -29.28 15.65
CA GLN A 588 22.78 -29.90 16.04
C GLN A 588 22.57 -31.22 16.80
N GLU A 589 21.59 -31.28 17.69
CA GLU A 589 21.27 -32.46 18.50
C GLU A 589 20.10 -33.29 17.92
N LYS A 590 19.60 -32.90 16.73
CA LYS A 590 18.47 -33.55 16.04
C LYS A 590 17.24 -33.74 16.94
N LEU A 591 16.86 -32.71 17.68
CA LEU A 591 15.72 -32.70 18.62
C LEU A 591 14.35 -32.62 17.89
N PHE A 592 14.20 -33.32 16.76
CA PHE A 592 13.03 -33.25 15.88
C PHE A 592 11.84 -34.12 16.35
N GLY A 593 11.89 -34.65 17.57
CA GLY A 593 10.92 -35.63 18.07
C GLY A 593 10.98 -36.93 17.25
N ARG A 594 9.82 -37.50 16.89
CA ARG A 594 9.72 -38.75 16.09
C ARG A 594 10.34 -38.63 14.69
N ARG A 595 10.50 -37.41 14.18
CA ARG A 595 11.02 -37.16 12.83
C ARG A 595 12.49 -37.53 12.69
N LYS A 596 13.24 -37.61 13.80
CA LYS A 596 14.63 -38.07 13.82
C LYS A 596 14.80 -39.50 13.32
N GLU A 597 13.73 -40.28 13.19
CA GLU A 597 13.78 -41.65 12.66
C GLU A 597 13.99 -41.66 11.14
N PHE A 598 13.48 -40.65 10.43
CA PHE A 598 13.52 -40.58 8.97
C PHE A 598 14.21 -39.32 8.40
N ILE A 599 14.41 -38.28 9.22
CA ILE A 599 15.24 -37.11 8.87
C ILE A 599 16.64 -37.32 9.45
N GLN A 600 17.55 -37.82 8.62
CA GLN A 600 18.92 -38.16 9.04
C GLN A 600 19.98 -37.14 8.60
N ARG A 601 19.60 -36.11 7.83
CA ARG A 601 20.53 -35.10 7.29
C ARG A 601 21.39 -34.49 8.41
N GLU A 602 22.69 -34.34 8.12
CA GLU A 602 23.63 -33.65 9.00
C GLU A 602 23.67 -32.15 8.68
N TYR A 603 23.77 -31.33 9.73
CA TYR A 603 23.73 -29.88 9.65
C TYR A 603 25.02 -29.28 10.20
N ASN A 604 26.11 -29.42 9.47
CA ASN A 604 27.42 -28.99 9.96
C ASN A 604 27.63 -27.48 9.77
N LYS A 605 28.42 -26.88 10.66
CA LYS A 605 29.02 -25.56 10.40
C LYS A 605 29.85 -25.61 9.11
N GLY A 606 29.74 -24.58 8.28
CA GLY A 606 30.39 -24.44 6.98
C GLY A 606 29.48 -24.70 5.77
N ILE A 607 28.23 -25.16 5.94
CA ILE A 607 27.31 -25.38 4.80
C ILE A 607 26.78 -24.08 4.19
N CYS A 608 26.73 -23.00 4.98
CA CYS A 608 26.31 -21.67 4.53
C CYS A 608 27.30 -20.59 5.02
N PRO A 609 28.53 -20.55 4.46
CA PRO A 609 29.60 -19.67 4.92
C PRO A 609 29.23 -18.18 4.88
N ASN A 610 28.42 -17.73 3.92
CA ASN A 610 28.02 -16.32 3.85
C ASN A 610 27.05 -15.98 4.99
N ALA A 611 26.07 -16.83 5.26
CA ALA A 611 25.17 -16.67 6.39
C ALA A 611 25.94 -16.66 7.72
N GLU A 612 26.92 -17.55 7.88
CA GLU A 612 27.78 -17.63 9.08
C GLU A 612 28.64 -16.39 9.26
N TYR A 613 29.11 -15.81 8.15
CA TYR A 613 29.82 -14.55 8.15
C TYR A 613 28.90 -13.37 8.53
N LEU A 614 27.68 -13.33 7.99
CA LEU A 614 26.74 -12.23 8.22
C LEU A 614 26.16 -12.21 9.63
N GLN A 615 25.71 -13.36 10.13
CA GLN A 615 24.93 -13.47 11.37
C GLN A 615 25.49 -12.64 12.55
N PRO A 616 26.79 -12.74 12.92
CA PRO A 616 27.33 -11.97 14.05
C PRO A 616 27.51 -10.47 13.76
N ARG A 617 27.36 -10.05 12.50
CA ARG A 617 27.60 -8.67 12.02
C ARG A 617 26.32 -7.86 11.84
N LEU A 618 25.14 -8.48 11.91
CA LEU A 618 23.89 -7.78 11.59
C LEU A 618 23.35 -6.96 12.76
N ILE A 619 22.94 -5.73 12.45
CA ILE A 619 22.22 -4.80 13.34
C ILE A 619 20.85 -4.51 12.72
N GLN A 620 19.78 -4.61 13.51
CA GLN A 620 18.40 -4.38 13.08
C GLN A 620 17.77 -3.24 13.89
N LEU A 621 17.80 -2.02 13.35
CA LEU A 621 17.14 -0.86 13.96
C LEU A 621 15.63 -0.88 13.67
N LYS A 622 14.86 -0.32 14.60
CA LYS A 622 13.40 -0.27 14.51
C LYS A 622 12.97 0.76 13.50
N THR A 623 12.01 0.40 12.65
CA THR A 623 11.38 1.31 11.68
C THR A 623 9.92 1.59 12.00
N ASN A 624 9.40 1.08 13.12
CA ASN A 624 7.99 1.14 13.47
C ASN A 624 7.60 2.29 14.41
N PHE A 625 8.46 3.32 14.55
CA PHE A 625 8.12 4.54 15.27
C PHE A 625 7.01 5.29 14.54
N ILE A 626 5.93 5.61 15.23
CA ILE A 626 4.78 6.29 14.64
C ILE A 626 5.06 7.79 14.50
N ASP A 627 5.65 8.41 15.54
CA ASP A 627 6.16 9.78 15.46
C ASP A 627 7.55 9.75 14.79
N GLU A 628 7.68 10.50 13.69
CA GLU A 628 8.93 10.61 12.94
C GLU A 628 10.06 11.21 13.79
N LYS A 629 9.73 12.07 14.78
CA LYS A 629 10.71 12.67 15.70
C LYS A 629 11.50 11.63 16.48
N ASP A 630 10.86 10.51 16.83
CA ASP A 630 11.54 9.42 17.52
C ASP A 630 12.65 8.85 16.63
N THR A 631 12.35 8.61 15.34
CA THR A 631 13.35 8.12 14.39
C THR A 631 14.46 9.14 14.14
N ILE A 632 14.13 10.43 14.03
CA ILE A 632 15.13 11.49 13.88
C ILE A 632 16.12 11.47 15.06
N ASN A 633 15.61 11.39 16.29
CA ASN A 633 16.45 11.28 17.49
C ASN A 633 17.33 10.02 17.46
N GLU A 634 16.77 8.86 17.09
CA GLU A 634 17.53 7.61 16.96
C GLU A 634 18.63 7.70 15.87
N ALA A 635 18.39 8.44 14.79
CA ALA A 635 19.33 8.66 13.70
C ALA A 635 20.45 9.66 14.06
N GLU A 636 20.14 10.69 14.85
CA GLU A 636 21.15 11.58 15.44
C GLU A 636 22.07 10.81 16.40
N ILE A 637 21.50 9.92 17.22
CA ILE A 637 22.26 9.05 18.11
C ILE A 637 23.12 8.06 17.30
N LEU A 638 22.60 7.51 16.21
CA LEU A 638 23.36 6.67 15.29
C LEU A 638 24.56 7.43 14.71
N THR A 639 24.34 8.65 14.20
CA THR A 639 25.40 9.51 13.66
C THR A 639 26.46 9.83 14.72
N LYS A 640 26.04 10.15 15.95
CA LYS A 640 26.93 10.39 17.08
C LYS A 640 27.76 9.15 17.45
N THR A 641 27.15 7.98 17.38
CA THR A 641 27.82 6.69 17.63
C THR A 641 28.87 6.42 16.55
N ILE A 642 28.54 6.65 15.29
CA ILE A 642 29.46 6.51 14.16
C ILE A 642 30.66 7.43 14.36
N LYS A 643 30.42 8.72 14.60
CA LYS A 643 31.48 9.72 14.82
C LYS A 643 32.41 9.32 15.96
N TYR A 644 31.88 8.80 17.07
CA TYR A 644 32.69 8.34 18.20
C TYR A 644 33.70 7.24 17.82
N PHE A 645 33.35 6.34 16.91
CA PHE A 645 34.26 5.28 16.44
C PHE A 645 35.10 5.67 15.21
N GLU A 646 34.85 6.83 14.62
CA GLU A 646 35.71 7.39 13.56
C GLU A 646 36.84 8.27 14.11
N GLU A 647 36.66 8.82 15.31
CA GLU A 647 37.66 9.63 16.02
C GLU A 647 38.67 8.80 16.83
N ARG A 648 38.59 7.47 16.81
CA ARG A 648 39.48 6.52 17.50
C ARG A 648 40.24 5.70 16.49
#